data_AF-A0A158NZD4-F1
#
_entry.id   AF-A0A158NZD4-F1
#
_cell.length_a   1.000
_cell.length_b   1.000
_cell.length_c   1.000
_cell.angle_alpha   90.00
_cell.angle_beta   90.00
_cell.angle_gamma   90.00
#
_symmetry.space_group_name_H-M   'P 1'
#
loop_
_entity.id
_entity.type
_entity.pdbx_description
1 polymer ?
#
loop_
_entity_poly.entity_id
_entity_poly.type
_entity_poly.pdbx_seq_one_letter_code
_entity_poly.pdbx_strand_id
1 'polypeptide(L)'
;MSFFDNRYYYLNKRFMIIIGQWPFQSRLEGNMLFAAAFLFILSLIAFETWGLVAGIMDLNIIMENASPLLVDCFMMLKLMNCVLTNNKIKELLKDVEETWKIKPTGPEKEILQHHAEKSKIFAIRYAIGLYAMWLFYTTPPIIVSGIYTLLPTNETYSARFLYRLEHVLDMDKYYNLLMLHGFISVFYIVSVPIAVDSLFTLCIQHVCALFRCMKYNMEQIRGPEFTLLNPDIADDKAYHSIISCIKLYKRIVKFSDLLSSTYATSFLIMLGNVVICLSFGTAELVMVDNQFDEIIRILAANVAQLLHIYYLSLTSQRLIDYSNELQNVIYSCYWYTISLRSRHLLRFTLMRATKPCQIKAGNIFVMSLETFGGVLALVTLRGDFDAIIECMPPLIIDFVCITKLVNLTCNIKKIKILLIHIQRDWRSWTIKSEFEILHKFAESGRTITIAYAGGMYAFGSLFPFLAIIPKIIGKNVTSEYSTRPVGFPYHVEYYVDLEKYYYPILIHNYLATAIRLTTLVATDTLVTILVQHCCALFSVVRYRLEFIRKSIEQDKELALLKEDDKFYKNFTYCIQKHKDVLRFARGLDAIYTKAFFFEVGLIILAMSMSALQATSRTINPHLAIRHASYITAQLLHLYIVCWLGQQIIDHSDRVYTST
;
A
#
# COMPACT_ATOMS: atom_id res chain seq x y z
N MET A 1 -34.51 -16.17 18.59
CA MET A 1 -33.06 -16.41 18.49
C MET A 1 -32.60 -15.95 17.11
N SER A 2 -31.55 -15.12 17.00
CA SER A 2 -31.12 -14.57 15.70
C SER A 2 -30.48 -15.67 14.85
N PHE A 3 -30.56 -15.59 13.51
CA PHE A 3 -29.98 -16.59 12.60
C PHE A 3 -28.51 -16.89 12.91
N PHE A 4 -27.73 -15.87 13.28
CA PHE A 4 -26.31 -15.97 13.61
C PHE A 4 -26.00 -16.52 15.01
N ASP A 5 -27.01 -16.84 15.83
CA ASP A 5 -26.81 -17.55 17.10
C ASP A 5 -26.68 -19.06 16.93
N ASN A 6 -26.76 -19.56 15.69
CA ASN A 6 -26.54 -20.96 15.40
C ASN A 6 -25.07 -21.38 15.64
N ARG A 7 -24.84 -22.69 15.81
CA ARG A 7 -23.51 -23.26 16.11
C ARG A 7 -22.42 -22.94 15.09
N TYR A 8 -22.77 -22.57 13.85
CA TYR A 8 -21.79 -22.32 12.80
C TYR A 8 -21.23 -20.90 12.85
N TYR A 9 -22.09 -19.92 13.18
CA TYR A 9 -21.73 -18.50 13.09
C TYR A 9 -21.59 -17.81 14.46
N TYR A 10 -22.01 -18.46 15.53
CA TYR A 10 -21.96 -17.92 16.89
C TYR A 10 -20.57 -17.40 17.28
N LEU A 11 -19.51 -18.15 16.95
CA LEU A 11 -18.13 -17.76 17.29
C LEU A 11 -17.69 -16.49 16.54
N ASN A 12 -17.91 -16.43 15.23
CA ASN A 12 -17.58 -15.25 14.41
C ASN A 12 -18.35 -14.02 14.89
N LYS A 13 -19.64 -14.19 15.24
CA LYS A 13 -20.46 -13.15 15.87
C LYS A 13 -19.82 -12.66 17.18
N ARG A 14 -19.39 -13.57 18.06
CA ARG A 14 -18.75 -13.22 19.34
C ARG A 14 -17.45 -12.44 19.14
N PHE A 15 -16.59 -12.86 18.21
CA PHE A 15 -15.35 -12.11 17.92
C PHE A 15 -15.63 -10.68 17.45
N MET A 16 -16.61 -10.49 16.55
CA MET A 16 -17.01 -9.16 16.09
C MET A 16 -17.65 -8.30 17.20
N ILE A 17 -18.38 -8.90 18.14
CA ILE A 17 -18.94 -8.19 19.30
C ILE A 17 -17.81 -7.69 20.22
N ILE A 18 -16.77 -8.51 20.48
CA ILE A 18 -15.66 -8.14 21.38
C ILE A 18 -14.98 -6.84 20.94
N ILE A 19 -14.82 -6.61 19.64
CA ILE A 19 -14.25 -5.37 19.09
C ILE A 19 -15.30 -4.27 18.83
N GLY A 20 -16.55 -4.51 19.19
CA GLY A 20 -17.65 -3.55 19.00
C GLY A 20 -18.06 -3.33 17.54
N GLN A 21 -17.83 -4.28 16.64
CA GLN A 21 -18.10 -4.12 15.20
C GLN A 21 -19.16 -5.06 14.62
N TRP A 22 -19.93 -5.80 15.44
CA TRP A 22 -21.00 -6.65 14.90
C TRP A 22 -22.14 -5.81 14.30
N PRO A 23 -22.52 -5.97 13.02
CA PRO A 23 -23.47 -5.06 12.35
C PRO A 23 -24.92 -5.07 12.87
N PHE A 24 -25.27 -6.08 13.68
CA PHE A 24 -26.61 -6.29 14.24
C PHE A 24 -26.66 -6.16 15.77
N GLN A 25 -25.59 -5.68 16.43
CA GLN A 25 -25.61 -5.44 17.87
C GLN A 25 -26.28 -4.10 18.21
N SER A 26 -26.59 -3.88 19.50
CA SER A 26 -27.13 -2.60 19.94
C SER A 26 -26.09 -1.48 19.74
N ARG A 27 -26.54 -0.28 19.37
CA ARG A 27 -25.63 0.85 19.11
C ARG A 27 -24.83 1.24 20.35
N LEU A 28 -25.45 1.20 21.53
CA LEU A 28 -24.80 1.57 22.78
C LEU A 28 -23.70 0.57 23.14
N GLU A 29 -24.02 -0.73 23.19
CA GLU A 29 -23.02 -1.77 23.52
C GLU A 29 -21.89 -1.80 22.49
N GLY A 30 -22.22 -1.70 21.20
CA GLY A 30 -21.24 -1.67 20.13
C GLY A 30 -20.28 -0.49 20.25
N ASN A 31 -20.80 0.72 20.48
CA ASN A 31 -19.98 1.91 20.63
C ASN A 31 -19.10 1.85 21.88
N MET A 32 -19.60 1.31 22.99
CA MET A 32 -18.82 1.14 24.22
C MET A 32 -17.66 0.16 24.05
N LEU A 33 -17.92 -1.00 23.44
CA LEU A 33 -16.88 -2.01 23.18
C LEU A 33 -15.86 -1.53 22.15
N PHE A 34 -16.31 -0.82 21.11
CA PHE A 34 -15.43 -0.17 20.14
C PHE A 34 -14.56 0.90 20.80
N ALA A 35 -15.15 1.77 21.64
CA ALA A 35 -14.39 2.79 22.35
C ALA A 35 -13.32 2.18 23.26
N ALA A 36 -13.65 1.10 23.97
CA ALA A 36 -12.66 0.37 24.77
C ALA A 36 -11.51 -0.15 23.92
N ALA A 37 -11.80 -0.90 22.84
CA ALA A 37 -10.77 -1.43 21.93
C ALA A 37 -9.92 -0.30 21.33
N PHE A 38 -10.56 0.77 20.86
CA PHE A 38 -9.88 1.94 20.27
C PHE A 38 -8.96 2.63 21.27
N LEU A 39 -9.41 2.85 22.52
CA LEU A 39 -8.62 3.52 23.55
C LEU A 39 -7.38 2.71 23.94
N PHE A 40 -7.51 1.40 24.14
CA PHE A 40 -6.37 0.55 24.48
C PHE A 40 -5.34 0.51 23.35
N ILE A 41 -5.76 0.31 22.10
CA ILE A 41 -4.83 0.29 20.96
C ILE A 41 -4.20 1.68 20.75
N LEU A 42 -4.98 2.77 20.84
CA LEU A 42 -4.45 4.13 20.72
C LEU A 42 -3.43 4.45 21.81
N SER A 43 -3.67 4.00 23.05
CA SER A 43 -2.75 4.24 24.15
C SER A 43 -1.41 3.51 23.97
N LEU A 44 -1.40 2.30 23.40
CA LEU A 44 -0.15 1.61 23.04
C LEU A 44 0.64 2.41 21.99
N ILE A 45 -0.02 2.80 20.90
CA ILE A 45 0.59 3.62 19.84
C ILE A 45 1.17 4.91 20.43
N ALA A 46 0.46 5.55 21.38
CA ALA A 46 0.94 6.76 22.02
C ALA A 46 2.21 6.53 22.86
N PHE A 47 2.29 5.43 23.61
CA PHE A 47 3.48 5.09 24.38
C PHE A 47 4.67 4.71 23.47
N GLU A 48 4.43 3.91 22.44
CA GLU A 48 5.47 3.52 21.48
C GLU A 48 5.99 4.72 20.68
N THR A 49 5.11 5.61 20.24
CA THR A 49 5.51 6.85 19.55
C THR A 49 6.28 7.78 20.48
N TRP A 50 5.88 7.91 21.75
CA TRP A 50 6.65 8.65 22.73
C TRP A 50 8.05 8.04 22.89
N GLY A 51 8.14 6.74 23.16
CA GLY A 51 9.41 6.02 23.28
C GLY A 51 10.30 6.23 22.06
N LEU A 52 9.76 6.05 20.86
CA LEU A 52 10.49 6.23 19.60
C LEU A 52 10.98 7.68 19.40
N VAL A 53 10.13 8.68 19.64
CA VAL A 53 10.49 10.10 19.46
C VAL A 53 11.58 10.53 20.44
N ALA A 54 11.50 10.08 21.70
CA ALA A 54 12.50 10.41 22.71
C ALA A 54 13.85 9.74 22.45
N GLY A 55 13.86 8.56 21.81
CA GLY A 55 15.05 7.77 21.54
C GLY A 55 15.49 7.75 20.08
N ILE A 56 15.02 8.69 19.25
CA ILE A 56 15.19 8.64 17.78
C ILE A 56 16.66 8.69 17.30
N MET A 57 17.60 9.02 18.18
CA MET A 57 19.03 9.01 17.87
C MET A 57 19.70 7.65 18.09
N ASP A 58 19.03 6.71 18.77
CA ASP A 58 19.55 5.38 19.05
C ASP A 58 18.93 4.36 18.09
N LEU A 59 19.78 3.71 17.29
CA LEU A 59 19.37 2.70 16.33
C LEU A 59 18.67 1.52 17.01
N ASN A 60 19.12 1.11 18.21
CA ASN A 60 18.50 -0.02 18.92
C ASN A 60 17.06 0.31 19.32
N ILE A 61 16.82 1.53 19.79
CA ILE A 61 15.46 2.00 20.14
C ILE A 61 14.57 2.06 18.90
N ILE A 62 15.09 2.52 17.76
CA ILE A 62 14.34 2.51 16.50
C ILE A 62 13.97 1.08 16.11
N MET A 63 14.92 0.15 16.13
CA MET A 63 14.72 -1.21 15.68
C MET A 63 13.70 -1.97 16.54
N GLU A 64 13.80 -1.84 17.87
CA GLU A 64 12.88 -2.47 18.83
C GLU A 64 11.46 -1.87 18.78
N ASN A 65 11.31 -0.55 18.55
CA ASN A 65 10.00 0.12 18.61
C ASN A 65 9.31 0.24 17.24
N ALA A 66 10.02 0.15 16.12
CA ALA A 66 9.43 0.36 14.79
C ALA A 66 8.47 -0.76 14.38
N SER A 67 8.84 -2.02 14.59
CA SER A 67 8.00 -3.16 14.19
C SER A 67 6.68 -3.23 14.99
N PRO A 68 6.69 -3.16 16.34
CA PRO A 68 5.46 -3.10 17.13
C PRO A 68 4.55 -1.93 16.73
N LEU A 69 5.11 -0.73 16.58
CA LEU A 69 4.36 0.47 16.18
C LEU A 69 3.68 0.31 14.82
N LEU A 70 4.37 -0.28 13.85
CA LEU A 70 3.81 -0.54 12.54
C LEU A 70 2.65 -1.55 12.61
N VAL A 71 2.76 -2.59 13.44
CA VAL A 71 1.68 -3.57 13.66
C VAL A 71 0.46 -2.88 14.27
N ASP A 72 0.66 -2.05 15.29
CA ASP A 72 -0.41 -1.39 16.03
C ASP A 72 -1.14 -0.36 15.16
N CYS A 73 -0.38 0.45 14.42
CA CYS A 73 -0.92 1.35 13.40
C CYS A 73 -1.75 0.60 12.36
N PHE A 74 -1.28 -0.56 11.90
CA PHE A 74 -2.03 -1.38 10.95
C PHE A 74 -3.31 -1.96 11.56
N MET A 75 -3.30 -2.43 12.81
CA MET A 75 -4.51 -2.92 13.47
C MET A 75 -5.54 -1.83 13.68
N MET A 76 -5.10 -0.59 13.98
CA MET A 76 -5.99 0.57 13.99
C MET A 76 -6.61 0.84 12.63
N LEU A 77 -5.80 0.84 11.56
CA LEU A 77 -6.30 1.02 10.20
C LEU A 77 -7.28 -0.10 9.79
N LYS A 78 -7.04 -1.34 10.21
CA LYS A 78 -7.92 -2.49 9.97
C LYS A 78 -9.24 -2.34 10.72
N LEU A 79 -9.20 -1.92 11.98
CA LEU A 79 -10.39 -1.62 12.79
C LEU A 79 -11.20 -0.47 12.16
N MET A 80 -10.55 0.61 11.73
CA MET A 80 -11.20 1.74 11.04
C MET A 80 -11.80 1.32 9.70
N ASN A 81 -11.12 0.49 8.91
CA ASN A 81 -11.68 -0.05 7.67
C ASN A 81 -12.95 -0.87 7.94
N CYS A 82 -13.00 -1.62 9.03
CA CYS A 82 -14.19 -2.36 9.45
C CYS A 82 -15.37 -1.42 9.73
N VAL A 83 -15.14 -0.32 10.46
CA VAL A 83 -16.15 0.73 10.73
C VAL A 83 -16.66 1.32 9.41
N LEU A 84 -15.76 1.73 8.51
CA LEU A 84 -16.10 2.38 7.24
C LEU A 84 -16.87 1.44 6.30
N THR A 85 -16.60 0.14 6.35
CA THR A 85 -17.21 -0.85 5.47
C THR A 85 -18.34 -1.65 6.11
N ASN A 86 -18.77 -1.29 7.32
CA ASN A 86 -19.80 -2.01 8.10
C ASN A 86 -21.11 -2.22 7.32
N ASN A 87 -21.52 -1.26 6.48
CA ASN A 87 -22.71 -1.40 5.63
C ASN A 87 -22.55 -2.53 4.59
N LYS A 88 -21.37 -2.67 3.98
CA LYS A 88 -21.06 -3.75 3.02
C LYS A 88 -21.01 -5.11 3.74
N ILE A 89 -20.42 -5.16 4.93
CA ILE A 89 -20.40 -6.37 5.77
C ILE A 89 -21.82 -6.82 6.12
N LYS A 90 -22.70 -5.87 6.47
CA LYS A 90 -24.11 -6.15 6.75
C LYS A 90 -24.84 -6.70 5.52
N GLU A 91 -24.56 -6.18 4.33
CA GLU A 91 -25.11 -6.69 3.07
C GLU A 91 -24.66 -8.13 2.81
N LEU A 92 -23.36 -8.43 2.96
CA LEU A 92 -22.82 -9.79 2.82
C LEU A 92 -23.50 -10.77 3.80
N LEU A 93 -23.63 -10.40 5.07
CA LEU A 93 -24.28 -11.26 6.07
C LEU A 93 -25.76 -11.50 5.77
N LYS A 94 -26.49 -10.48 5.30
CA LYS A 94 -27.89 -10.64 4.87
C LYS A 94 -28.02 -11.61 3.70
N ASP A 95 -27.09 -11.56 2.74
CA ASP A 95 -27.08 -12.49 1.61
C ASP A 95 -26.83 -13.93 2.07
N VAL A 96 -25.95 -14.13 3.05
CA VAL A 96 -25.76 -15.43 3.71
C VAL A 96 -27.10 -15.90 4.30
N GLU A 97 -27.73 -15.11 5.18
CA GLU A 97 -29.01 -15.48 5.79
C GLU A 97 -30.11 -15.81 4.76
N GLU A 98 -30.24 -14.99 3.71
CA GLU A 98 -31.21 -15.21 2.63
C GLU A 98 -30.92 -16.50 1.86
N THR A 99 -29.67 -16.84 1.60
CA THR A 99 -29.28 -18.10 0.95
C THR A 99 -29.77 -19.31 1.74
N TRP A 100 -29.63 -19.29 3.07
CA TRP A 100 -30.12 -20.37 3.93
C TRP A 100 -31.64 -20.49 3.94
N LYS A 101 -32.38 -19.38 3.77
CA LYS A 101 -33.84 -19.39 3.62
C LYS A 101 -34.28 -20.00 2.29
N ILE A 102 -33.55 -19.72 1.21
CA ILE A 102 -33.85 -20.23 -0.14
C ILE A 102 -33.55 -21.74 -0.26
N LYS A 103 -32.59 -22.26 0.52
CA LYS A 103 -32.16 -23.67 0.47
C LYS A 103 -32.43 -24.41 1.80
N PRO A 104 -33.70 -24.57 2.21
CA PRO A 104 -34.04 -25.06 3.55
C PRO A 104 -33.84 -26.57 3.75
N THR A 105 -33.77 -27.36 2.68
CA THR A 105 -33.70 -28.84 2.68
C THR A 105 -32.93 -29.37 1.47
N GLY A 106 -32.46 -30.62 1.55
CA GLY A 106 -31.82 -31.31 0.42
C GLY A 106 -30.28 -31.18 0.37
N PRO A 107 -29.64 -31.71 -0.68
CA PRO A 107 -28.18 -31.84 -0.79
C PRO A 107 -27.45 -30.50 -0.77
N GLU A 108 -28.06 -29.43 -1.30
CA GLU A 108 -27.47 -28.09 -1.24
C GLU A 108 -27.36 -27.55 0.19
N LYS A 109 -28.31 -27.90 1.08
CA LYS A 109 -28.24 -27.53 2.50
C LYS A 109 -27.08 -28.26 3.18
N GLU A 110 -26.87 -29.54 2.88
CA GLU A 110 -25.76 -30.32 3.43
C GLU A 110 -24.40 -29.75 2.99
N ILE A 111 -24.29 -29.29 1.74
CA ILE A 111 -23.12 -28.56 1.24
C ILE A 111 -22.89 -27.27 2.03
N LEU A 112 -23.94 -26.46 2.25
CA LEU A 112 -23.86 -25.24 3.06
C LEU A 112 -23.41 -25.54 4.50
N GLN A 113 -23.99 -26.57 5.13
CA GLN A 113 -23.61 -27.01 6.48
C GLN A 113 -22.15 -27.46 6.56
N HIS A 114 -21.69 -28.24 5.59
CA HIS A 114 -20.31 -28.71 5.52
C HIS A 114 -19.32 -27.54 5.46
N HIS A 115 -19.57 -26.56 4.58
CA HIS A 115 -18.71 -25.38 4.46
C HIS A 115 -18.81 -24.42 5.64
N ALA A 116 -19.98 -24.28 6.26
CA ALA A 116 -20.15 -23.49 7.47
C ALA A 116 -19.42 -24.11 8.67
N GLU A 117 -19.45 -25.44 8.81
CA GLU A 117 -18.66 -26.16 9.82
C GLU A 117 -17.16 -26.02 9.56
N LYS A 118 -16.72 -26.12 8.29
CA LYS A 118 -15.33 -25.88 7.89
C LYS A 118 -14.89 -24.46 8.24
N SER A 119 -15.70 -23.44 7.93
CA SER A 119 -15.44 -22.04 8.31
C SER A 119 -15.22 -21.89 9.82
N LYS A 120 -16.10 -22.49 10.64
CA LYS A 120 -15.97 -22.48 12.10
C LYS A 120 -14.66 -23.09 12.57
N ILE A 121 -14.29 -24.26 12.05
CA ILE A 121 -13.03 -24.94 12.40
C ILE A 121 -11.82 -24.07 12.01
N PHE A 122 -11.87 -23.44 10.84
CA PHE A 122 -10.83 -22.50 10.39
C PHE A 122 -10.69 -21.30 11.33
N ALA A 123 -11.81 -20.70 11.75
CA ALA A 123 -11.82 -19.58 12.69
C ALA A 123 -11.27 -20.00 14.08
N ILE A 124 -11.65 -21.17 14.59
CA ILE A 124 -11.14 -21.70 15.88
C ILE A 124 -9.63 -21.88 15.83
N ARG A 125 -9.11 -22.57 14.80
CA ARG A 125 -7.67 -22.84 14.67
C ARG A 125 -6.86 -21.56 14.55
N TYR A 126 -7.38 -20.60 13.77
CA TYR A 126 -6.75 -19.30 13.59
C TYR A 126 -6.72 -18.49 14.89
N ALA A 127 -7.85 -18.44 15.61
CA ALA A 127 -7.93 -17.76 16.91
C ALA A 127 -7.00 -18.40 17.94
N ILE A 128 -6.95 -19.73 18.03
CA ILE A 128 -6.02 -20.44 18.93
C ILE A 128 -4.57 -20.09 18.59
N GLY A 129 -4.20 -20.13 17.31
CA GLY A 129 -2.84 -19.79 16.87
C GLY A 129 -2.43 -18.37 17.24
N LEU A 130 -3.29 -17.38 16.96
CA LEU A 130 -2.99 -15.99 17.26
C LEU A 130 -3.03 -15.67 18.76
N TYR A 131 -3.99 -16.20 19.52
CA TYR A 131 -3.99 -16.01 20.98
C TYR A 131 -2.81 -16.74 21.66
N ALA A 132 -2.34 -17.86 21.11
CA ALA A 132 -1.10 -18.48 21.59
C ALA A 132 0.11 -17.55 21.36
N MET A 133 0.23 -16.93 20.18
CA MET A 133 1.31 -15.96 19.91
C MET A 133 1.22 -14.72 20.80
N TRP A 134 0.01 -14.25 21.12
CA TRP A 134 -0.19 -13.19 22.12
C TRP A 134 0.40 -13.55 23.48
N LEU A 135 0.13 -14.77 23.97
CA LEU A 135 0.70 -15.25 25.24
C LEU A 135 2.22 -15.35 25.16
N PHE A 136 2.78 -15.90 24.08
CA PHE A 136 4.23 -15.96 23.87
C PHE A 136 4.88 -14.58 23.71
N TYR A 137 4.14 -13.57 23.26
CA TYR A 137 4.67 -12.21 23.15
C TYR A 137 4.70 -11.49 24.52
N THR A 138 3.68 -11.70 25.36
CA THR A 138 3.47 -10.90 26.58
C THR A 138 4.00 -11.53 27.88
N THR A 139 4.04 -12.86 27.96
CA THR A 139 4.38 -13.57 29.21
C THR A 139 5.87 -13.84 29.46
N PRO A 140 6.79 -13.92 28.48
CA PRO A 140 8.20 -14.25 28.75
C PRO A 140 8.90 -13.32 29.76
N PRO A 141 8.74 -11.98 29.71
CA PRO A 141 9.39 -11.11 30.70
C PRO A 141 8.96 -11.42 32.15
N ILE A 142 7.68 -11.77 32.36
CA ILE A 142 7.12 -12.12 33.68
C ILE A 142 7.67 -13.47 34.14
N ILE A 143 7.69 -14.46 33.25
CA ILE A 143 8.15 -15.81 33.56
C ILE A 143 9.65 -15.79 33.88
N VAL A 144 10.46 -15.13 33.05
CA VAL A 144 11.91 -15.03 33.24
C VAL A 144 12.22 -14.26 34.53
N SER A 145 11.57 -13.13 34.78
CA SER A 145 11.70 -12.40 36.05
C SER A 145 11.41 -13.29 37.27
N GLY A 146 10.29 -14.04 37.25
CA GLY A 146 9.94 -14.98 38.31
C GLY A 146 10.98 -16.08 38.52
N ILE A 147 11.54 -16.64 37.45
CA ILE A 147 12.60 -17.65 37.51
C ILE A 147 13.85 -17.10 38.22
N TYR A 148 14.32 -15.90 37.84
CA TYR A 148 15.51 -15.28 38.46
C TYR A 148 15.31 -14.94 39.94
N THR A 149 14.07 -14.69 40.39
CA THR A 149 13.80 -14.52 41.83
C THR A 149 13.89 -15.82 42.65
N LEU A 150 13.77 -16.98 42.00
CA LEU A 150 13.78 -18.30 42.64
C LEU A 150 15.17 -18.96 42.60
N LEU A 151 16.03 -18.58 41.64
CA LEU A 151 17.38 -19.12 41.52
C LEU A 151 18.36 -18.43 42.50
N PRO A 152 19.28 -19.18 43.13
CA PRO A 152 20.30 -18.64 44.03
C PRO A 152 21.47 -18.02 43.24
N THR A 153 21.16 -17.17 42.27
CA THR A 153 22.15 -16.45 41.45
C THR A 153 22.27 -15.02 41.96
N ASN A 154 23.49 -14.54 42.21
CA ASN A 154 23.78 -13.14 42.62
C ASN A 154 23.58 -12.12 41.47
N GLU A 155 22.92 -12.50 40.38
CA GLU A 155 22.66 -11.67 39.22
C GLU A 155 21.24 -11.10 39.27
N THR A 156 21.13 -9.78 39.20
CA THR A 156 19.85 -9.07 39.09
C THR A 156 19.40 -9.02 37.64
N TYR A 157 18.35 -9.77 37.29
CA TYR A 157 17.70 -9.68 35.98
C TYR A 157 16.77 -8.46 35.91
N SER A 158 17.03 -7.55 34.97
CA SER A 158 16.13 -6.43 34.67
C SER A 158 15.12 -6.87 33.62
N ALA A 159 13.85 -7.03 34.02
CA ALA A 159 12.80 -7.45 33.13
C ALA A 159 12.48 -6.36 32.11
N ARG A 160 12.70 -6.64 30.81
CA ARG A 160 12.36 -5.70 29.75
C ARG A 160 10.86 -5.63 29.52
N PHE A 161 10.37 -4.45 29.21
CA PHE A 161 8.99 -4.23 28.78
C PHE A 161 8.79 -4.64 27.32
N LEU A 162 7.54 -4.76 26.86
CA LEU A 162 7.16 -5.25 25.52
C LEU A 162 7.85 -4.51 24.36
N TYR A 163 8.16 -3.25 24.58
CA TYR A 163 8.93 -2.35 23.72
C TYR A 163 9.72 -1.39 24.61
N ARG A 164 10.67 -0.65 24.02
CA ARG A 164 11.63 0.16 24.77
C ARG A 164 11.03 1.48 25.21
N LEU A 165 10.84 1.62 26.52
CA LEU A 165 10.26 2.80 27.18
C LEU A 165 11.09 3.31 28.39
N GLU A 166 12.14 2.59 28.77
CA GLU A 166 12.97 2.85 29.96
C GLU A 166 13.64 4.23 29.98
N HIS A 167 13.93 4.79 28.81
CA HIS A 167 14.53 6.13 28.67
C HIS A 167 13.52 7.28 28.83
N VAL A 168 12.22 6.97 28.90
CA VAL A 168 11.13 7.94 29.00
C VAL A 168 10.42 7.87 30.34
N LEU A 169 10.20 6.66 30.84
CA LEU A 169 9.43 6.39 32.04
C LEU A 169 10.25 5.54 32.99
N ASP A 170 10.11 5.85 34.28
CA ASP A 170 10.67 5.06 35.37
C ASP A 170 9.96 3.69 35.42
N MET A 171 10.57 2.70 34.78
CA MET A 171 10.00 1.37 34.66
C MET A 171 10.01 0.64 35.99
N ASP A 172 10.96 0.89 36.89
CA ASP A 172 11.02 0.25 38.21
C ASP A 172 9.77 0.55 39.04
N LYS A 173 9.21 1.76 38.89
CA LYS A 173 8.01 2.19 39.60
C LYS A 173 6.71 1.71 38.95
N TYR A 174 6.61 1.71 37.62
CA TYR A 174 5.35 1.52 36.90
C TYR A 174 5.21 0.17 36.17
N TYR A 175 6.23 -0.69 36.21
CA TYR A 175 6.30 -1.94 35.44
C TYR A 175 5.02 -2.78 35.49
N ASN A 176 4.52 -3.12 36.69
CA ASN A 176 3.37 -4.00 36.85
C ASN A 176 2.08 -3.43 36.24
N LEU A 177 1.87 -2.12 36.37
CA LEU A 177 0.69 -1.45 35.80
C LEU A 177 0.79 -1.38 34.28
N LEU A 178 1.96 -1.04 33.75
CA LEU A 178 2.23 -0.99 32.31
C LEU A 178 2.14 -2.39 31.68
N MET A 179 2.60 -3.44 32.36
CA MET A 179 2.47 -4.82 31.89
C MET A 179 1.00 -5.28 31.85
N LEU A 180 0.19 -4.92 32.84
CA LEU A 180 -1.25 -5.20 32.82
C LEU A 180 -1.94 -4.46 31.66
N HIS A 181 -1.62 -3.18 31.49
CA HIS A 181 -2.12 -2.38 30.37
C HIS A 181 -1.69 -2.97 29.02
N GLY A 182 -0.42 -3.32 28.86
CA GLY A 182 0.14 -3.96 27.67
C GLY A 182 -0.53 -5.29 27.36
N PHE A 183 -0.74 -6.14 28.37
CA PHE A 183 -1.43 -7.43 28.20
C PHE A 183 -2.85 -7.26 27.63
N ILE A 184 -3.65 -6.33 28.20
CA ILE A 184 -5.02 -6.03 27.74
C ILE A 184 -5.00 -5.38 26.36
N SER A 185 -4.02 -4.52 26.09
CA SER A 185 -3.96 -3.80 24.82
C SER A 185 -3.55 -4.72 23.67
N VAL A 186 -2.56 -5.60 23.87
CA VAL A 186 -2.18 -6.63 22.89
C VAL A 186 -3.32 -7.64 22.68
N PHE A 187 -4.14 -7.94 23.69
CA PHE A 187 -5.37 -8.72 23.51
C PHE A 187 -6.31 -8.08 22.48
N TYR A 188 -6.54 -6.76 22.57
CA TYR A 188 -7.39 -6.06 21.60
C TYR A 188 -6.75 -6.01 20.21
N ILE A 189 -5.43 -5.77 20.12
CA ILE A 189 -4.66 -5.82 18.85
C ILE A 189 -4.86 -7.15 18.15
N VAL A 190 -4.74 -8.27 18.88
CA VAL A 190 -4.88 -9.62 18.32
C VAL A 190 -6.35 -10.00 18.08
N SER A 191 -7.28 -9.46 18.86
CA SER A 191 -8.72 -9.67 18.67
C SER A 191 -9.25 -9.06 17.36
N VAL A 192 -8.67 -7.95 16.90
CA VAL A 192 -9.07 -7.28 15.63
C VAL A 192 -8.93 -8.20 14.40
N PRO A 193 -7.75 -8.76 14.06
CA PRO A 193 -7.61 -9.65 12.93
C PRO A 193 -8.42 -10.94 13.12
N ILE A 194 -8.48 -11.51 14.34
CA ILE A 194 -9.31 -12.69 14.61
C ILE A 194 -10.78 -12.43 14.24
N ALA A 195 -11.34 -11.29 14.64
CA ALA A 195 -12.72 -10.93 14.32
C ALA A 195 -12.93 -10.67 12.82
N VAL A 196 -12.09 -9.82 12.23
CA VAL A 196 -12.25 -9.34 10.86
C VAL A 196 -11.96 -10.44 9.83
N ASP A 197 -10.96 -11.28 10.07
CA ASP A 197 -10.50 -12.30 9.12
C ASP A 197 -11.28 -13.62 9.24
N SER A 198 -11.81 -13.93 10.42
CA SER A 198 -12.75 -15.05 10.58
C SER A 198 -14.07 -14.77 9.86
N LEU A 199 -14.54 -13.51 9.88
CA LEU A 199 -15.69 -13.06 9.09
C LEU A 199 -15.40 -13.09 7.58
N PHE A 200 -14.23 -12.66 7.16
CA PHE A 200 -13.78 -12.81 5.77
C PHE A 200 -13.82 -14.28 5.34
N THR A 201 -13.29 -15.18 6.18
CA THR A 201 -13.25 -16.61 5.91
C THR A 201 -14.64 -17.24 5.87
N LEU A 202 -15.57 -16.79 6.71
CA LEU A 202 -16.99 -17.15 6.63
C LEU A 202 -17.55 -16.82 5.25
N CYS A 203 -17.37 -15.58 4.79
CA CYS A 203 -17.85 -15.13 3.49
C CYS A 203 -17.22 -15.92 2.33
N ILE A 204 -15.91 -16.20 2.39
CA ILE A 204 -15.23 -17.03 1.40
C ILE A 204 -15.79 -18.45 1.38
N GLN A 205 -15.94 -19.10 2.54
CA GLN A 205 -16.49 -20.46 2.60
C GLN A 205 -17.94 -20.51 2.13
N HIS A 206 -18.73 -19.46 2.37
CA HIS A 206 -20.08 -19.33 1.82
C HIS A 206 -20.04 -19.31 0.28
N VAL A 207 -19.15 -18.52 -0.31
CA VAL A 207 -18.98 -18.50 -1.78
C VAL A 207 -18.51 -19.85 -2.32
N CYS A 208 -17.54 -20.51 -1.67
CA CYS A 208 -17.11 -21.86 -2.05
C CYS A 208 -18.28 -22.86 -1.99
N ALA A 209 -19.14 -22.76 -0.98
CA ALA A 209 -20.34 -23.61 -0.85
C ALA A 209 -21.33 -23.37 -2.00
N LEU A 210 -21.53 -22.12 -2.39
CA LEU A 210 -22.38 -21.76 -3.53
C LEU A 210 -21.82 -22.30 -4.86
N PHE A 211 -20.50 -22.21 -5.08
CA PHE A 211 -19.86 -22.86 -6.22
C PHE A 211 -20.05 -24.37 -6.20
N ARG A 212 -19.97 -25.00 -5.02
CA ARG A 212 -20.20 -26.44 -4.89
C ARG A 212 -21.67 -26.84 -5.12
N CYS A 213 -22.63 -26.03 -4.69
CA CYS A 213 -24.05 -26.22 -5.02
C CYS A 213 -24.28 -26.08 -6.53
N MET A 214 -23.67 -25.08 -7.17
CA MET A 214 -23.75 -24.92 -8.62
C MET A 214 -23.16 -26.13 -9.36
N LYS A 215 -22.02 -26.64 -8.90
CA LYS A 215 -21.43 -27.87 -9.43
C LYS A 215 -22.40 -29.04 -9.32
N TYR A 216 -22.97 -29.27 -8.14
CA TYR A 216 -23.97 -30.32 -7.93
C TYR A 216 -25.14 -30.19 -8.92
N ASN A 217 -25.71 -28.99 -9.05
CA ASN A 217 -26.84 -28.75 -9.97
C ASN A 217 -26.46 -28.98 -11.44
N MET A 218 -25.24 -28.62 -11.85
CA MET A 218 -24.75 -28.84 -13.21
C MET A 218 -24.55 -30.33 -13.52
N GLU A 219 -24.07 -31.12 -12.55
CA GLU A 219 -23.89 -32.57 -12.71
C GLU A 219 -25.23 -33.33 -12.84
N GLN A 220 -26.32 -32.77 -12.31
CA GLN A 220 -27.67 -33.31 -12.47
C GLN A 220 -28.30 -33.00 -13.84
N ILE A 221 -27.70 -32.13 -14.66
CA ILE A 221 -28.21 -31.81 -15.99
C ILE A 221 -27.91 -32.98 -16.92
N ARG A 222 -28.93 -33.81 -17.15
CA ARG A 222 -28.94 -34.86 -18.17
C ARG A 222 -30.04 -34.60 -19.17
N GLY A 223 -29.76 -34.82 -20.45
CA GLY A 223 -30.78 -34.85 -21.49
C GLY A 223 -31.62 -36.13 -21.40
N PRO A 224 -32.84 -36.13 -21.95
CA PRO A 224 -33.61 -37.36 -22.17
C PRO A 224 -32.86 -38.33 -23.09
N GLU A 225 -33.20 -39.61 -23.00
CA GLU A 225 -32.63 -40.70 -23.83
C GLU A 225 -32.73 -40.41 -25.34
N PHE A 226 -33.77 -39.65 -25.75
CA PHE A 226 -33.91 -39.05 -27.07
C PHE A 226 -33.80 -37.53 -27.00
N THR A 227 -32.74 -36.95 -27.58
CA THR A 227 -32.49 -35.49 -27.56
C THR A 227 -33.42 -34.76 -28.53
N LEU A 228 -34.42 -34.06 -28.00
CA LEU A 228 -35.21 -33.11 -28.78
C LEU A 228 -34.41 -31.79 -28.90
N LEU A 229 -34.01 -31.41 -30.12
CA LEU A 229 -33.13 -30.25 -30.35
C LEU A 229 -33.79 -28.90 -30.04
N ASN A 230 -35.09 -28.79 -30.33
CA ASN A 230 -35.91 -27.57 -30.18
C ASN A 230 -37.22 -27.86 -29.42
N PRO A 231 -37.17 -28.19 -28.12
CA PRO A 231 -38.38 -28.39 -27.31
C PRO A 231 -39.05 -27.06 -27.03
N ASP A 232 -40.34 -27.11 -26.67
CA ASP A 232 -41.00 -25.99 -26.02
C ASP A 232 -40.23 -25.61 -24.75
N ILE A 233 -40.17 -24.31 -24.45
CA ILE A 233 -39.48 -23.77 -23.28
C ILE A 233 -40.04 -24.39 -22.00
N ALA A 234 -41.36 -24.56 -21.93
CA ALA A 234 -42.04 -25.08 -20.74
C ALA A 234 -41.60 -26.51 -20.37
N ASP A 235 -41.23 -27.32 -21.37
CA ASP A 235 -40.86 -28.72 -21.20
C ASP A 235 -39.33 -28.92 -21.10
N ASP A 236 -38.53 -27.88 -21.37
CA ASP A 236 -37.07 -27.94 -21.35
C ASP A 236 -36.50 -27.83 -19.93
N LYS A 237 -36.53 -28.94 -19.19
CA LYS A 237 -35.98 -29.05 -17.83
C LYS A 237 -34.50 -28.66 -17.75
N ALA A 238 -33.71 -28.99 -18.78
CA ALA A 238 -32.29 -28.64 -18.84
C ALA A 238 -32.11 -27.12 -18.94
N TYR A 239 -32.91 -26.46 -19.78
CA TYR A 239 -32.90 -25.00 -19.91
C TYR A 239 -33.21 -24.28 -18.61
N HIS A 240 -34.26 -24.70 -17.90
CA HIS A 240 -34.62 -24.12 -16.60
C HIS A 240 -33.53 -24.33 -15.54
N SER A 241 -32.91 -25.51 -15.52
CA SER A 241 -31.79 -25.82 -14.61
C SER A 241 -30.57 -24.93 -14.90
N ILE A 242 -30.21 -24.76 -16.17
CA ILE A 242 -29.09 -23.88 -16.59
C ILE A 242 -29.37 -22.43 -16.22
N ILE A 243 -30.60 -21.93 -16.42
CA ILE A 243 -30.99 -20.59 -16.00
C ILE A 243 -30.83 -20.42 -14.49
N SER A 244 -31.26 -21.41 -13.70
CA SER A 244 -31.09 -21.39 -12.25
C SER A 244 -29.60 -21.30 -11.86
N CYS A 245 -28.75 -22.12 -12.49
CA CYS A 245 -27.30 -22.06 -12.29
C CYS A 245 -26.70 -20.71 -12.70
N ILE A 246 -27.14 -20.10 -13.81
CA ILE A 246 -26.67 -18.77 -14.25
C ILE A 246 -27.08 -17.69 -13.24
N LYS A 247 -28.32 -17.74 -12.71
CA LYS A 247 -28.78 -16.81 -11.67
C LYS A 247 -27.93 -16.95 -10.41
N LEU A 248 -27.64 -18.19 -10.00
CA LEU A 248 -26.77 -18.47 -8.85
C LEU A 248 -25.34 -17.95 -9.10
N TYR A 249 -24.77 -18.19 -10.28
CA TYR A 249 -23.44 -17.71 -10.64
C TYR A 249 -23.34 -16.18 -10.61
N LYS A 250 -24.36 -15.47 -11.13
CA LYS A 250 -24.42 -14.00 -11.04
C LYS A 250 -24.42 -13.51 -9.59
N ARG A 251 -25.16 -14.20 -8.70
CA ARG A 251 -25.17 -13.90 -7.26
C ARG A 251 -23.78 -14.13 -6.64
N ILE A 252 -23.13 -15.24 -6.96
CA ILE A 252 -21.77 -15.56 -6.49
C ILE A 252 -20.77 -14.49 -6.90
N VAL A 253 -20.75 -14.09 -8.18
CA VAL A 253 -19.83 -13.05 -8.68
C VAL A 253 -20.09 -11.73 -7.96
N LYS A 254 -21.36 -11.30 -7.83
CA LYS A 254 -21.71 -10.07 -7.11
C LYS A 254 -21.24 -10.11 -5.64
N PHE A 255 -21.43 -11.24 -4.96
CA PHE A 255 -20.98 -11.42 -3.59
C PHE A 255 -19.45 -11.35 -3.49
N SER A 256 -18.73 -12.04 -4.38
CA SER A 256 -17.28 -12.03 -4.44
C SER A 256 -16.71 -10.63 -4.72
N ASP A 257 -17.32 -9.87 -5.63
CA ASP A 257 -16.90 -8.51 -5.97
C ASP A 257 -17.13 -7.57 -4.78
N LEU A 258 -18.28 -7.68 -4.10
CA LEU A 258 -18.57 -6.93 -2.89
C LEU A 258 -17.56 -7.25 -1.77
N LEU A 259 -17.27 -8.53 -1.57
CA LEU A 259 -16.26 -8.99 -0.60
C LEU A 259 -14.87 -8.46 -0.93
N SER A 260 -14.42 -8.59 -2.18
CA SER A 260 -13.13 -8.07 -2.65
C SER A 260 -13.03 -6.56 -2.42
N SER A 261 -14.07 -5.79 -2.77
CA SER A 261 -14.08 -4.33 -2.55
C SER A 261 -14.15 -3.89 -1.09
N THR A 262 -14.55 -4.79 -0.18
CA THR A 262 -14.64 -4.53 1.27
C THR A 262 -13.26 -4.61 1.92
N TYR A 263 -12.42 -5.53 1.45
CA TYR A 263 -11.10 -5.81 2.03
C TYR A 263 -9.92 -5.27 1.20
N ALA A 264 -10.15 -4.79 -0.02
CA ALA A 264 -9.09 -4.37 -0.96
C ALA A 264 -8.06 -3.42 -0.34
N THR A 265 -8.49 -2.33 0.30
CA THR A 265 -7.57 -1.34 0.89
C THR A 265 -6.82 -1.91 2.09
N SER A 266 -7.54 -2.60 3.00
CA SER A 266 -6.93 -3.22 4.18
C SER A 266 -5.88 -4.25 3.81
N PHE A 267 -6.12 -5.06 2.78
CA PHE A 267 -5.17 -6.07 2.33
C PHE A 267 -3.93 -5.48 1.64
N LEU A 268 -4.06 -4.36 0.93
CA LEU A 268 -2.90 -3.68 0.34
C LEU A 268 -1.96 -3.17 1.43
N ILE A 269 -2.52 -2.47 2.43
CA ILE A 269 -1.76 -1.93 3.56
C ILE A 269 -1.13 -3.08 4.35
N MET A 270 -1.87 -4.17 4.58
CA MET A 270 -1.37 -5.36 5.25
C MET A 270 -0.16 -5.97 4.56
N LEU A 271 -0.19 -6.16 3.24
CA LEU A 271 0.93 -6.75 2.51
C LEU A 271 2.21 -5.94 2.67
N GLY A 272 2.13 -4.61 2.53
CA GLY A 272 3.26 -3.72 2.76
C GLY A 272 3.75 -3.76 4.21
N ASN A 273 2.81 -3.71 5.16
CA ASN A 273 3.12 -3.76 6.59
C ASN A 273 3.85 -5.04 6.99
N VAL A 274 3.35 -6.21 6.57
CA VAL A 274 3.97 -7.51 6.90
C VAL A 274 5.39 -7.60 6.36
N VAL A 275 5.64 -7.15 5.13
CA VAL A 275 7.01 -7.16 4.56
C VAL A 275 7.95 -6.28 5.40
N ILE A 276 7.50 -5.08 5.76
CA ILE A 276 8.31 -4.13 6.56
C ILE A 276 8.55 -4.69 7.96
N CYS A 277 7.51 -5.16 8.66
CA CYS A 277 7.61 -5.66 10.02
C CYS A 277 8.45 -6.94 10.13
N LEU A 278 8.32 -7.87 9.17
CA LEU A 278 9.19 -9.05 9.12
C LEU A 278 10.66 -8.65 8.89
N SER A 279 10.91 -7.62 8.06
CA SER A 279 12.28 -7.10 7.86
C SER A 279 12.86 -6.55 9.16
N PHE A 280 12.12 -5.67 9.85
CA PHE A 280 12.56 -5.12 11.13
C PHE A 280 12.73 -6.22 12.19
N GLY A 281 11.77 -7.13 12.33
CA GLY A 281 11.82 -8.21 13.32
C GLY A 281 12.99 -9.17 13.10
N THR A 282 13.37 -9.43 11.84
CA THR A 282 14.57 -10.23 11.56
C THR A 282 15.87 -9.49 11.86
N ALA A 283 15.91 -8.17 11.67
CA ALA A 283 17.08 -7.36 12.00
C ALA A 283 17.23 -7.18 13.52
N GLU A 284 16.12 -6.95 14.22
CA GLU A 284 16.06 -6.96 15.69
C GLU A 284 16.59 -8.30 16.25
N LEU A 285 16.14 -9.43 15.69
CA LEU A 285 16.63 -10.76 16.09
C LEU A 285 18.15 -10.95 15.92
N VAL A 286 18.80 -10.22 15.01
CA VAL A 286 20.27 -10.27 14.81
C VAL A 286 21.00 -9.36 15.79
N MET A 287 20.37 -8.25 16.20
CA MET A 287 20.96 -7.25 17.10
C MET A 287 20.81 -7.62 18.57
N VAL A 288 19.85 -8.49 18.90
CA VAL A 288 19.57 -8.92 20.27
C VAL A 288 20.69 -9.80 20.81
N ASP A 289 21.21 -9.42 21.98
CA ASP A 289 22.10 -10.25 22.80
C ASP A 289 21.37 -11.52 23.26
N ASN A 290 22.04 -12.51 23.87
CA ASN A 290 21.45 -13.80 24.28
C ASN A 290 20.38 -13.73 25.40
N GLN A 291 19.45 -12.76 25.36
CA GLN A 291 18.29 -12.61 26.23
C GLN A 291 17.10 -13.42 25.67
N PHE A 292 16.76 -14.50 26.38
CA PHE A 292 15.76 -15.47 25.91
C PHE A 292 14.34 -14.89 25.79
N ASP A 293 13.92 -14.01 26.70
CA ASP A 293 12.57 -13.43 26.69
C ASP A 293 12.35 -12.53 25.46
N GLU A 294 13.35 -11.72 25.10
CA GLU A 294 13.31 -10.85 23.94
C GLU A 294 13.28 -11.66 22.62
N ILE A 295 14.12 -12.69 22.52
CA ILE A 295 14.13 -13.61 21.38
C ILE A 295 12.76 -14.29 21.19
N ILE A 296 12.15 -14.78 22.28
CA ILE A 296 10.83 -15.43 22.23
C ILE A 296 9.76 -14.43 21.76
N ARG A 297 9.80 -13.19 22.25
CA ARG A 297 8.86 -12.13 21.87
C ARG A 297 8.95 -11.80 20.38
N ILE A 298 10.16 -11.58 19.87
CA ILE A 298 10.42 -11.27 18.46
C ILE A 298 9.97 -12.43 17.57
N LEU A 299 10.30 -13.67 17.96
CA LEU A 299 9.89 -14.85 17.21
C LEU A 299 8.35 -15.00 17.20
N ALA A 300 7.69 -14.79 18.34
CA ALA A 300 6.23 -14.85 18.44
C ALA A 300 5.55 -13.81 17.53
N ALA A 301 6.06 -12.58 17.50
CA ALA A 301 5.54 -11.51 16.63
C ALA A 301 5.69 -11.87 15.13
N ASN A 302 6.86 -12.34 14.72
CA ASN A 302 7.12 -12.74 13.33
C ASN A 302 6.26 -13.94 12.91
N VAL A 303 6.14 -14.96 13.77
CA VAL A 303 5.29 -16.14 13.52
C VAL A 303 3.82 -15.73 13.43
N ALA A 304 3.34 -14.80 14.28
CA ALA A 304 1.97 -14.29 14.22
C ALA A 304 1.68 -13.60 12.86
N GLN A 305 2.61 -12.77 12.38
CA GLN A 305 2.48 -12.09 11.09
C GLN A 305 2.45 -13.08 9.92
N LEU A 306 3.34 -14.08 9.93
CA LEU A 306 3.36 -15.14 8.91
C LEU A 306 2.08 -15.98 8.91
N LEU A 307 1.60 -16.38 10.10
CA LEU A 307 0.34 -17.12 10.24
C LEU A 307 -0.85 -16.30 9.72
N HIS A 308 -0.88 -14.99 9.98
CA HIS A 308 -1.93 -14.09 9.51
C HIS A 308 -1.99 -14.00 7.98
N ILE A 309 -0.86 -13.72 7.31
CA ILE A 309 -0.84 -13.65 5.84
C ILE A 309 -1.09 -15.02 5.20
N TYR A 310 -0.52 -16.10 5.76
CA TYR A 310 -0.77 -17.47 5.30
C TYR A 310 -2.25 -17.82 5.33
N TYR A 311 -2.94 -17.51 6.44
CA TYR A 311 -4.37 -17.79 6.60
C TYR A 311 -5.23 -17.09 5.54
N LEU A 312 -4.96 -15.81 5.27
CA LEU A 312 -5.70 -15.01 4.28
C LEU A 312 -5.41 -15.45 2.84
N SER A 313 -4.15 -15.78 2.54
CA SER A 313 -3.74 -16.30 1.25
C SER A 313 -4.31 -17.69 0.97
N LEU A 314 -4.32 -18.59 1.95
CA LEU A 314 -4.90 -19.92 1.84
C LEU A 314 -6.41 -19.88 1.59
N THR A 315 -7.12 -19.02 2.33
CA THR A 315 -8.58 -18.87 2.16
C THR A 315 -8.92 -18.26 0.81
N SER A 316 -8.18 -17.25 0.36
CA SER A 316 -8.34 -16.65 -0.97
C SER A 316 -7.99 -17.62 -2.10
N GLN A 317 -6.96 -18.44 -1.95
CA GLN A 317 -6.60 -19.48 -2.94
C GLN A 317 -7.76 -20.46 -3.16
N ARG A 318 -8.43 -20.89 -2.08
CA ARG A 318 -9.57 -21.80 -2.20
C ARG A 318 -10.70 -21.21 -3.03
N LEU A 319 -10.98 -19.91 -2.90
CA LEU A 319 -11.99 -19.26 -3.75
C LEU A 319 -11.64 -19.42 -5.23
N ILE A 320 -10.37 -19.21 -5.57
CA ILE A 320 -9.85 -19.35 -6.95
C ILE A 320 -10.02 -20.79 -7.42
N ASP A 321 -9.66 -21.78 -6.59
CA ASP A 321 -9.73 -23.21 -6.93
C ASP A 321 -11.19 -23.64 -7.20
N TYR A 322 -12.13 -23.30 -6.31
CA TYR A 322 -13.55 -23.62 -6.49
C TYR A 322 -14.16 -22.88 -7.70
N SER A 323 -13.72 -21.64 -7.96
CA SER A 323 -14.19 -20.89 -9.12
C SER A 323 -13.67 -21.49 -10.44
N ASN A 324 -12.44 -22.01 -10.46
CA ASN A 324 -11.84 -22.66 -11.63
C ASN A 324 -12.46 -24.03 -11.90
N GLU A 325 -12.77 -24.80 -10.85
CA GLU A 325 -13.41 -26.12 -10.97
C GLU A 325 -14.71 -26.09 -11.78
N LEU A 326 -15.44 -24.96 -11.73
CA LEU A 326 -16.68 -24.78 -12.49
C LEU A 326 -16.49 -24.94 -14.00
N GLN A 327 -15.33 -24.56 -14.55
CA GLN A 327 -15.05 -24.72 -15.98
C GLN A 327 -15.04 -26.20 -16.37
N ASN A 328 -14.37 -27.03 -15.56
CA ASN A 328 -14.29 -28.48 -15.78
C ASN A 328 -15.69 -29.11 -15.68
N VAL A 329 -16.50 -28.67 -14.71
CA VAL A 329 -17.87 -29.16 -14.55
C VAL A 329 -18.75 -28.82 -15.76
N ILE A 330 -18.68 -27.58 -16.27
CA ILE A 330 -19.44 -27.18 -17.45
C ILE A 330 -18.98 -27.97 -18.68
N TYR A 331 -17.67 -28.22 -18.81
CA TYR A 331 -17.12 -28.99 -19.92
C TYR A 331 -17.54 -30.46 -19.89
N SER A 332 -17.58 -31.06 -18.70
CA SER A 332 -17.92 -32.48 -18.49
C SER A 332 -19.43 -32.77 -18.43
N CYS A 333 -20.30 -31.76 -18.45
CA CYS A 333 -21.74 -32.01 -18.47
C CYS A 333 -22.18 -32.64 -19.80
N TYR A 334 -23.34 -33.29 -19.83
CA TYR A 334 -23.89 -33.93 -21.03
C TYR A 334 -24.45 -32.92 -22.05
N TRP A 335 -23.68 -31.87 -22.38
CA TRP A 335 -24.08 -30.74 -23.23
C TRP A 335 -24.52 -31.18 -24.64
N TYR A 336 -24.08 -32.35 -25.11
CA TYR A 336 -24.48 -32.91 -26.40
C TYR A 336 -25.89 -33.54 -26.38
N THR A 337 -26.47 -33.75 -25.20
CA THR A 337 -27.82 -34.35 -25.00
C THR A 337 -28.93 -33.34 -24.70
N ILE A 338 -28.59 -32.05 -24.57
CA ILE A 338 -29.54 -30.97 -24.24
C ILE A 338 -29.87 -30.13 -25.49
N SER A 339 -30.92 -29.31 -25.40
CA SER A 339 -31.41 -28.45 -26.50
C SER A 339 -30.38 -27.44 -27.01
N LEU A 340 -30.55 -26.98 -28.26
CA LEU A 340 -29.66 -25.97 -28.87
C LEU A 340 -29.61 -24.66 -28.07
N ARG A 341 -30.76 -24.27 -27.49
CA ARG A 341 -30.89 -23.08 -26.65
C ARG A 341 -30.05 -23.21 -25.38
N SER A 342 -30.13 -24.37 -24.72
CA SER A 342 -29.36 -24.70 -23.53
C SER A 342 -27.85 -24.74 -23.78
N ARG A 343 -27.42 -25.28 -24.93
CA ARG A 343 -26.01 -25.27 -25.36
C ARG A 343 -25.46 -23.85 -25.51
N HIS A 344 -26.22 -22.94 -26.11
CA HIS A 344 -25.82 -21.54 -26.24
C HIS A 344 -25.61 -20.88 -24.87
N LEU A 345 -26.53 -21.10 -23.91
CA LEU A 345 -26.38 -20.57 -22.55
C LEU A 345 -25.14 -21.13 -21.83
N LEU A 346 -24.87 -22.43 -21.95
CA LEU A 346 -23.67 -23.03 -21.36
C LEU A 346 -22.39 -22.45 -21.97
N ARG A 347 -22.36 -22.22 -23.28
CA ARG A 347 -21.21 -21.60 -23.95
C ARG A 347 -20.88 -20.22 -23.36
N PHE A 348 -21.87 -19.36 -23.18
CA PHE A 348 -21.67 -18.05 -22.54
C PHE A 348 -21.23 -18.18 -21.08
N THR A 349 -21.79 -19.15 -20.36
CA THR A 349 -21.41 -19.42 -18.96
C THR A 349 -19.96 -19.87 -18.85
N LEU A 350 -19.53 -20.78 -19.75
CA LEU A 350 -18.14 -21.26 -19.83
C LEU A 350 -17.18 -20.11 -20.14
N MET A 351 -17.51 -19.28 -21.15
CA MET A 351 -16.69 -18.11 -21.49
C MET A 351 -16.50 -17.17 -20.30
N ARG A 352 -17.53 -16.95 -19.47
CA ARG A 352 -17.38 -16.14 -18.25
C ARG A 352 -16.60 -16.86 -17.15
N ALA A 353 -16.80 -18.17 -16.99
CA ALA A 353 -16.12 -18.99 -15.98
C ALA A 353 -14.60 -19.07 -16.19
N THR A 354 -14.09 -18.82 -17.41
CA THR A 354 -12.64 -18.70 -17.71
C THR A 354 -11.90 -17.68 -16.83
N LYS A 355 -12.62 -16.67 -16.32
CA LYS A 355 -12.07 -15.68 -15.38
C LYS A 355 -12.50 -16.00 -13.95
N PRO A 356 -11.62 -16.60 -13.12
CA PRO A 356 -11.98 -16.97 -11.76
C PRO A 356 -12.32 -15.76 -10.89
N CYS A 357 -13.12 -16.00 -9.87
CA CYS A 357 -13.31 -15.04 -8.78
C CYS A 357 -12.03 -14.96 -7.96
N GLN A 358 -11.52 -13.73 -7.77
CA GLN A 358 -10.26 -13.45 -7.10
C GLN A 358 -10.46 -12.33 -6.09
N ILE A 359 -9.84 -12.48 -4.91
CA ILE A 359 -9.73 -11.38 -3.94
C ILE A 359 -8.46 -10.61 -4.26
N LYS A 360 -8.59 -9.29 -4.44
CA LYS A 360 -7.45 -8.43 -4.81
C LYS A 360 -7.15 -7.40 -3.74
N ALA A 361 -5.89 -7.33 -3.33
CA ALA A 361 -5.36 -6.26 -2.50
C ALA A 361 -5.10 -5.01 -3.38
N GLY A 362 -5.76 -3.91 -3.04
CA GLY A 362 -5.61 -2.63 -3.75
C GLY A 362 -6.03 -2.65 -5.22
N ASN A 363 -6.76 -3.68 -5.66
CA ASN A 363 -6.98 -4.03 -7.08
C ASN A 363 -5.71 -4.34 -7.88
N ILE A 364 -4.56 -4.50 -7.23
CA ILE A 364 -3.23 -4.70 -7.86
C ILE A 364 -2.77 -6.15 -7.66
N PHE A 365 -2.68 -6.61 -6.41
CA PHE A 365 -2.17 -7.94 -6.07
C PHE A 365 -3.30 -8.93 -5.84
N VAL A 366 -3.20 -10.12 -6.39
CA VAL A 366 -4.14 -11.21 -6.11
C VAL A 366 -3.73 -11.88 -4.79
N MET A 367 -4.66 -12.03 -3.86
CA MET A 367 -4.40 -12.79 -2.63
C MET A 367 -4.40 -14.28 -2.96
N SER A 368 -3.24 -14.93 -2.89
CA SER A 368 -3.03 -16.34 -3.26
C SER A 368 -1.85 -16.94 -2.50
N LEU A 369 -1.70 -18.27 -2.59
CA LEU A 369 -0.51 -18.94 -2.03
C LEU A 369 0.78 -18.53 -2.75
N GLU A 370 0.70 -18.11 -4.01
CA GLU A 370 1.82 -17.54 -4.76
C GLU A 370 2.30 -16.21 -4.14
N THR A 371 1.36 -15.31 -3.80
CA THR A 371 1.67 -14.06 -3.10
C THR A 371 2.28 -14.31 -1.72
N PHE A 372 1.80 -15.33 -1.00
CA PHE A 372 2.42 -15.76 0.26
C PHE A 372 3.84 -16.29 0.05
N GLY A 373 4.05 -17.13 -0.98
CA GLY A 373 5.36 -17.64 -1.35
C GLY A 373 6.34 -16.52 -1.70
N GLY A 374 5.87 -15.48 -2.41
CA GLY A 374 6.66 -14.28 -2.70
C GLY A 374 7.09 -13.53 -1.43
N VAL A 375 6.18 -13.36 -0.45
CA VAL A 375 6.53 -12.76 0.85
C VAL A 375 7.52 -13.62 1.63
N LEU A 376 7.35 -14.94 1.63
CA LEU A 376 8.27 -15.85 2.31
C LEU A 376 9.66 -15.82 1.64
N ALA A 377 9.72 -15.84 0.31
CA ALA A 377 10.97 -15.77 -0.44
C ALA A 377 11.76 -14.51 -0.11
N LEU A 378 11.09 -13.35 -0.02
CA LEU A 378 11.71 -12.09 0.41
C LEU A 378 12.32 -12.17 1.82
N VAL A 379 11.81 -13.03 2.70
CA VAL A 379 12.27 -13.17 4.10
C VAL A 379 13.31 -14.29 4.28
N THR A 380 13.17 -15.40 3.54
CA THR A 380 14.02 -16.61 3.71
C THR A 380 15.35 -16.56 2.96
N LEU A 381 15.57 -15.58 2.07
CA LEU A 381 16.86 -15.31 1.46
C LEU A 381 17.85 -14.74 2.52
N ARG A 382 18.06 -15.42 3.65
CA ARG A 382 18.80 -14.94 4.83
C ARG A 382 20.33 -15.08 4.73
N GLY A 383 20.86 -15.59 3.62
CA GLY A 383 22.25 -15.27 3.20
C GLY A 383 22.37 -13.88 2.57
N ASP A 384 21.23 -13.25 2.29
CA ASP A 384 21.02 -12.12 1.38
C ASP A 384 20.38 -10.92 2.12
N PHE A 385 20.46 -10.80 3.47
CA PHE A 385 20.00 -9.58 4.18
C PHE A 385 20.66 -8.32 3.64
N ASP A 386 21.97 -8.39 3.38
CA ASP A 386 22.70 -7.34 2.70
C ASP A 386 22.19 -7.09 1.27
N ALA A 387 21.74 -8.13 0.57
CA ALA A 387 21.18 -8.01 -0.78
C ALA A 387 19.75 -7.45 -0.77
N ILE A 388 18.91 -7.81 0.22
CA ILE A 388 17.58 -7.24 0.43
C ILE A 388 17.73 -5.76 0.73
N ILE A 389 18.58 -5.41 1.70
CA ILE A 389 18.86 -4.01 2.01
C ILE A 389 19.37 -3.32 0.74
N GLU A 390 20.34 -3.89 -0.01
CA GLU A 390 20.85 -3.35 -1.30
C GLU A 390 19.75 -3.13 -2.36
N CYS A 391 18.75 -4.00 -2.42
CA CYS A 391 17.63 -3.94 -3.36
C CYS A 391 16.53 -2.96 -2.96
N MET A 392 16.40 -2.61 -1.69
CA MET A 392 15.29 -1.77 -1.24
C MET A 392 15.34 -0.35 -1.83
N PRO A 393 16.46 0.38 -1.84
CA PRO A 393 16.50 1.70 -2.47
C PRO A 393 16.13 1.72 -3.96
N PRO A 394 16.70 0.88 -4.86
CA PRO A 394 16.30 0.89 -6.26
C PRO A 394 14.84 0.49 -6.46
N LEU A 395 14.30 -0.45 -5.67
CA LEU A 395 12.87 -0.78 -5.69
C LEU A 395 12.00 0.40 -5.27
N ILE A 396 12.37 1.13 -4.22
CA ILE A 396 11.66 2.33 -3.79
C ILE A 396 11.71 3.41 -4.88
N ILE A 397 12.85 3.59 -5.56
CA ILE A 397 12.94 4.50 -6.71
C ILE A 397 12.05 4.02 -7.87
N ASP A 398 11.94 2.70 -8.11
CA ASP A 398 10.98 2.18 -9.10
C ASP A 398 9.53 2.54 -8.72
N PHE A 399 9.16 2.45 -7.44
CA PHE A 399 7.86 2.95 -6.95
C PHE A 399 7.67 4.46 -7.14
N VAL A 400 8.72 5.26 -6.95
CA VAL A 400 8.70 6.70 -7.24
C VAL A 400 8.44 6.94 -8.73
N CYS A 401 9.17 6.25 -9.63
CA CYS A 401 8.96 6.34 -11.07
C CYS A 401 7.53 5.94 -11.48
N ILE A 402 7.00 4.84 -10.92
CA ILE A 402 5.62 4.40 -11.16
C ILE A 402 4.64 5.48 -10.68
N THR A 403 4.83 6.03 -9.48
CA THR A 403 3.97 7.08 -8.93
C THR A 403 3.94 8.31 -9.84
N LYS A 404 5.09 8.75 -10.36
CA LYS A 404 5.17 9.86 -11.31
C LYS A 404 4.49 9.55 -12.65
N LEU A 405 4.70 8.35 -13.21
CA LEU A 405 4.06 7.92 -14.46
C LEU A 405 2.54 7.81 -14.32
N VAL A 406 2.05 7.25 -13.22
CA VAL A 406 0.62 7.18 -12.90
C VAL A 406 0.06 8.59 -12.73
N ASN A 407 0.77 9.48 -12.04
CA ASN A 407 0.35 10.87 -11.88
C ASN A 407 0.22 11.59 -13.23
N LEU A 408 1.22 11.47 -14.10
CA LEU A 408 1.18 12.02 -15.46
C LEU A 408 -0.02 11.47 -16.23
N THR A 409 -0.24 10.16 -16.18
CA THR A 409 -1.31 9.49 -16.93
C THR A 409 -2.70 9.93 -16.43
N CYS A 410 -2.92 9.91 -15.10
CA CYS A 410 -4.19 10.30 -14.50
C CYS A 410 -4.51 11.78 -14.70
N ASN A 411 -3.49 12.66 -14.67
CA ASN A 411 -3.68 14.11 -14.77
C ASN A 411 -3.35 14.69 -16.15
N ILE A 412 -3.16 13.86 -17.18
CA ILE A 412 -2.72 14.28 -18.52
C ILE A 412 -3.60 15.39 -19.13
N LYS A 413 -4.92 15.32 -18.90
CA LYS A 413 -5.87 16.35 -19.37
C LYS A 413 -5.63 17.70 -18.71
N LYS A 414 -5.34 17.71 -17.40
CA LYS A 414 -5.06 18.94 -16.65
C LYS A 414 -3.70 19.52 -17.03
N ILE A 415 -2.68 18.68 -17.18
CA ILE A 415 -1.36 19.10 -17.66
C ILE A 415 -1.47 19.74 -19.05
N LYS A 416 -2.24 19.12 -19.96
CA LYS A 416 -2.52 19.69 -21.29
C LYS A 416 -3.16 21.09 -21.19
N ILE A 417 -4.09 21.31 -20.27
CA ILE A 417 -4.70 22.62 -20.04
C ILE A 417 -3.65 23.65 -19.61
N LEU A 418 -2.73 23.29 -18.70
CA LEU A 418 -1.66 24.19 -18.28
C LEU A 418 -0.69 24.51 -19.42
N LEU A 419 -0.33 23.53 -20.25
CA LEU A 419 0.53 23.75 -21.42
C LEU A 419 -0.14 24.63 -22.48
N ILE A 420 -1.44 24.46 -22.71
CA ILE A 420 -2.24 25.35 -23.58
C ILE A 420 -2.29 26.77 -22.99
N HIS A 421 -2.37 26.90 -21.67
CA HIS A 421 -2.30 28.21 -21.01
C HIS A 421 -0.96 28.89 -21.30
N ILE A 422 0.17 28.19 -21.11
CA ILE A 422 1.50 28.68 -21.47
C ILE A 422 1.53 29.12 -22.94
N GLN A 423 1.07 28.27 -23.86
CA GLN A 423 1.03 28.59 -25.29
C GLN A 423 0.19 29.84 -25.59
N ARG A 424 -0.97 29.98 -24.96
CA ARG A 424 -1.85 31.14 -25.11
C ARG A 424 -1.17 32.39 -24.61
N ASP A 425 -0.53 32.32 -23.44
CA ASP A 425 0.24 33.42 -22.90
C ASP A 425 1.27 33.82 -23.93
N TRP A 426 2.18 32.93 -24.36
CA TRP A 426 3.20 33.13 -25.42
C TRP A 426 2.69 33.69 -26.77
N ARG A 427 1.41 33.52 -27.11
CA ARG A 427 0.81 34.09 -28.33
C ARG A 427 0.17 35.47 -28.15
N SER A 428 -0.11 35.87 -26.91
CA SER A 428 -0.95 37.04 -26.60
C SER A 428 -0.17 38.35 -26.35
N TRP A 429 1.12 38.42 -26.70
CA TRP A 429 1.99 39.52 -26.25
C TRP A 429 1.86 40.76 -27.12
N THR A 430 1.27 41.80 -26.53
CA THR A 430 1.26 43.17 -27.06
C THR A 430 2.23 44.09 -26.32
N ILE A 431 2.78 43.67 -25.17
CA ILE A 431 3.53 44.54 -24.25
C ILE A 431 4.93 43.97 -23.97
N LYS A 432 5.95 44.75 -24.38
CA LYS A 432 7.36 44.33 -24.41
C LYS A 432 7.94 44.00 -23.03
N SER A 433 7.63 44.79 -22.00
CA SER A 433 8.20 44.62 -20.66
C SER A 433 7.73 43.34 -19.97
N GLU A 434 6.47 42.97 -20.13
CA GLU A 434 5.98 41.71 -19.58
C GLU A 434 6.64 40.52 -20.31
N PHE A 435 6.89 40.64 -21.63
CA PHE A 435 7.51 39.58 -22.44
C PHE A 435 8.94 39.33 -21.97
N GLU A 436 9.69 40.39 -21.66
CA GLU A 436 11.04 40.30 -21.09
C GLU A 436 11.04 39.54 -19.75
N ILE A 437 10.01 39.72 -18.90
CA ILE A 437 9.86 38.96 -17.65
C ILE A 437 9.66 37.47 -17.95
N LEU A 438 8.69 37.11 -18.81
CA LEU A 438 8.47 35.72 -19.18
C LEU A 438 9.72 35.08 -19.80
N HIS A 439 10.38 35.78 -20.70
CA HIS A 439 11.58 35.30 -21.37
C HIS A 439 12.70 35.01 -20.36
N LYS A 440 12.90 35.91 -19.39
CA LYS A 440 13.88 35.72 -18.30
C LYS A 440 13.59 34.47 -17.47
N PHE A 441 12.33 34.22 -17.10
CA PHE A 441 11.96 33.00 -16.35
C PHE A 441 12.05 31.74 -17.21
N ALA A 442 11.75 31.81 -18.50
CA ALA A 442 11.91 30.69 -19.42
C ALA A 442 13.40 30.33 -19.59
N GLU A 443 14.28 31.33 -19.71
CA GLU A 443 15.72 31.12 -19.75
C GLU A 443 16.26 30.56 -18.42
N SER A 444 15.79 31.08 -17.29
CA SER A 444 16.10 30.53 -15.97
C SER A 444 15.66 29.07 -15.86
N GLY A 445 14.43 28.75 -16.26
CA GLY A 445 13.91 27.39 -16.29
C GLY A 445 14.70 26.45 -17.19
N ARG A 446 15.20 26.94 -18.33
CA ARG A 446 16.11 26.19 -19.21
C ARG A 446 17.43 25.88 -18.49
N THR A 447 18.04 26.88 -17.85
CA THR A 447 19.30 26.70 -17.11
C THR A 447 19.14 25.74 -15.95
N ILE A 448 18.06 25.84 -15.17
CA ILE A 448 17.71 24.90 -14.10
C ILE A 448 17.56 23.48 -14.65
N THR A 449 16.83 23.33 -15.75
CA THR A 449 16.62 22.03 -16.40
C THR A 449 17.93 21.39 -16.83
N ILE A 450 18.83 22.15 -17.46
CA ILE A 450 20.14 21.67 -17.90
C ILE A 450 21.02 21.28 -16.70
N ALA A 451 21.09 22.15 -15.68
CA ALA A 451 21.88 21.89 -14.48
C ALA A 451 21.36 20.66 -13.71
N TYR A 452 20.06 20.56 -13.52
CA TYR A 452 19.41 19.43 -12.85
C TYR A 452 19.60 18.12 -13.61
N ALA A 453 19.31 18.11 -14.92
CA ALA A 453 19.53 16.94 -15.76
C ALA A 453 21.00 16.52 -15.74
N GLY A 454 21.92 17.46 -15.88
CA GLY A 454 23.37 17.21 -15.80
C GLY A 454 23.79 16.56 -14.48
N GLY A 455 23.35 17.10 -13.35
CA GLY A 455 23.63 16.55 -12.02
C GLY A 455 23.02 15.15 -11.83
N MET A 456 21.76 14.96 -12.20
CA MET A 456 21.08 13.66 -12.08
C MET A 456 21.72 12.60 -12.96
N TYR A 457 22.07 12.92 -14.20
CA TYR A 457 22.78 11.98 -15.07
C TYR A 457 24.20 11.70 -14.56
N ALA A 458 24.92 12.70 -14.07
CA ALA A 458 26.27 12.51 -13.52
C ALA A 458 26.26 11.59 -12.29
N PHE A 459 25.49 11.93 -11.24
CA PHE A 459 25.48 11.17 -10.00
C PHE A 459 24.69 9.85 -10.12
N GLY A 460 23.58 9.84 -10.85
CA GLY A 460 22.75 8.65 -11.04
C GLY A 460 23.40 7.57 -11.91
N SER A 461 24.26 7.94 -12.87
CA SER A 461 25.03 6.98 -13.68
C SER A 461 26.35 6.55 -13.05
N LEU A 462 26.88 7.32 -12.08
CA LEU A 462 28.12 6.98 -11.39
C LEU A 462 27.98 5.68 -10.57
N PHE A 463 26.83 5.46 -9.94
CA PHE A 463 26.56 4.24 -9.19
C PHE A 463 26.69 2.95 -10.03
N PRO A 464 25.97 2.79 -11.17
CA PRO A 464 26.14 1.61 -12.01
C PRO A 464 27.50 1.58 -12.71
N PHE A 465 28.09 2.73 -13.05
CA PHE A 465 29.43 2.77 -13.63
C PHE A 465 30.49 2.21 -12.67
N LEU A 466 30.47 2.59 -11.40
CA LEU A 466 31.38 2.02 -10.40
C LEU A 466 31.17 0.51 -10.21
N ALA A 467 29.94 0.01 -10.35
CA ALA A 467 29.66 -1.42 -10.22
C ALA A 467 30.38 -2.29 -11.27
N ILE A 468 30.64 -1.78 -12.48
CA ILE A 468 31.30 -2.55 -13.56
C ILE A 468 32.83 -2.47 -13.53
N ILE A 469 33.41 -1.45 -12.89
CA ILE A 469 34.86 -1.19 -12.88
C ILE A 469 35.69 -2.41 -12.43
N PRO A 470 35.35 -3.13 -11.33
CA PRO A 470 36.11 -4.30 -10.90
C PRO A 470 36.23 -5.38 -11.98
N LYS A 471 35.21 -5.52 -12.83
CA LYS A 471 35.20 -6.48 -13.96
C LYS A 471 36.09 -6.02 -15.11
N ILE A 472 36.10 -4.71 -15.43
CA ILE A 472 36.90 -4.13 -16.52
C ILE A 472 38.41 -4.21 -16.21
N ILE A 473 38.78 -3.96 -14.95
CA ILE A 473 40.19 -3.93 -14.53
C ILE A 473 40.80 -5.35 -14.43
N GLY A 474 39.99 -6.41 -14.51
CA GLY A 474 40.47 -7.79 -14.56
C GLY A 474 41.07 -8.31 -13.26
N LYS A 475 40.80 -7.67 -12.11
CA LYS A 475 41.14 -8.25 -10.81
C LYS A 475 40.22 -9.47 -10.58
N ASN A 476 40.78 -10.60 -10.15
CA ASN A 476 40.03 -11.77 -9.68
C ASN A 476 39.29 -11.45 -8.37
N VAL A 477 38.34 -10.53 -8.44
CA VAL A 477 37.47 -10.13 -7.33
C VAL A 477 36.30 -11.10 -7.37
N THR A 478 36.20 -11.96 -6.36
CA THR A 478 34.95 -12.63 -6.06
C THR A 478 33.92 -11.56 -5.71
N SER A 479 32.69 -11.71 -6.18
CA SER A 479 31.62 -10.83 -5.74
C SER A 479 31.58 -10.78 -4.22
N GLU A 480 31.40 -9.57 -3.66
CA GLU A 480 31.20 -9.37 -2.22
C GLU A 480 29.95 -10.08 -1.70
N TYR A 481 29.12 -10.62 -2.60
CA TYR A 481 27.90 -11.35 -2.32
C TYR A 481 27.94 -12.72 -3.00
N SER A 482 27.65 -13.77 -2.24
CA SER A 482 27.74 -15.17 -2.66
C SER A 482 26.84 -15.55 -3.85
N THR A 483 25.80 -14.77 -4.13
CA THR A 483 24.74 -15.07 -5.13
C THR A 483 24.81 -14.18 -6.37
N ARG A 484 25.65 -13.14 -6.39
CA ARG A 484 25.66 -12.12 -7.47
C ARG A 484 26.94 -12.19 -8.30
N PRO A 485 26.89 -12.21 -9.64
CA PRO A 485 28.08 -12.04 -10.47
C PRO A 485 28.64 -10.60 -10.41
N VAL A 486 29.96 -10.45 -10.58
CA VAL A 486 30.63 -9.14 -10.61
C VAL A 486 30.10 -8.28 -11.77
N GLY A 487 29.81 -7.00 -11.55
CA GLY A 487 29.45 -6.04 -12.61
C GLY A 487 27.99 -5.60 -12.64
N PHE A 488 27.09 -6.35 -12.01
CA PHE A 488 25.70 -5.94 -11.84
C PHE A 488 25.60 -4.74 -10.89
N PRO A 489 24.73 -3.74 -11.14
CA PRO A 489 24.58 -2.61 -10.24
C PRO A 489 23.59 -2.87 -9.10
N TYR A 490 22.68 -3.84 -9.22
CA TYR A 490 21.76 -4.23 -8.15
C TYR A 490 21.54 -5.74 -8.23
N HIS A 491 21.18 -6.37 -7.11
CA HIS A 491 20.77 -7.78 -7.10
C HIS A 491 19.35 -7.89 -7.69
N VAL A 492 19.15 -8.77 -8.67
CA VAL A 492 17.84 -9.02 -9.29
C VAL A 492 17.80 -10.49 -9.70
N GLU A 493 16.80 -11.22 -9.22
CA GLU A 493 16.61 -12.63 -9.53
C GLU A 493 15.74 -12.79 -10.78
N TYR A 494 16.29 -13.39 -11.84
CA TYR A 494 15.60 -13.59 -13.12
C TYR A 494 15.05 -15.02 -13.28
N TYR A 495 15.13 -15.86 -12.23
CA TYR A 495 14.75 -17.29 -12.27
C TYR A 495 15.38 -18.07 -13.43
N VAL A 496 16.53 -17.61 -13.91
CA VAL A 496 17.36 -18.23 -14.95
C VAL A 496 18.80 -18.23 -14.47
N ASP A 497 19.58 -19.18 -14.97
CA ASP A 497 21.00 -19.29 -14.67
C ASP A 497 21.75 -18.00 -15.08
N LEU A 498 22.21 -17.27 -14.07
CA LEU A 498 22.89 -15.98 -14.21
C LEU A 498 24.27 -16.12 -14.88
N GLU A 499 24.92 -17.27 -14.78
CA GLU A 499 26.21 -17.51 -15.45
C GLU A 499 25.99 -17.75 -16.94
N LYS A 500 24.96 -18.52 -17.29
CA LYS A 500 24.60 -18.82 -18.68
C LYS A 500 24.08 -17.60 -19.46
N TYR A 501 23.29 -16.74 -18.81
CA TYR A 501 22.65 -15.58 -19.44
C TYR A 501 23.20 -14.24 -18.97
N TYR A 502 24.45 -14.22 -18.49
CA TYR A 502 25.09 -13.04 -17.90
C TYR A 502 24.95 -11.76 -18.74
N TYR A 503 25.39 -11.76 -20.01
CA TYR A 503 25.44 -10.54 -20.84
C TYR A 503 24.05 -9.98 -21.19
N PRO A 504 23.05 -10.77 -21.63
CA PRO A 504 21.70 -10.28 -21.84
C PRO A 504 21.09 -9.62 -20.59
N ILE A 505 21.27 -10.24 -19.43
CA ILE A 505 20.73 -9.75 -18.15
C ILE A 505 21.46 -8.47 -17.73
N LEU A 506 22.78 -8.41 -17.91
CA LEU A 506 23.57 -7.21 -17.66
C LEU A 506 23.08 -6.04 -18.52
N ILE A 507 22.94 -6.25 -19.84
CA ILE A 507 22.44 -5.23 -20.77
C ILE A 507 21.05 -4.74 -20.34
N HIS A 508 20.15 -5.66 -20.01
CA HIS A 508 18.82 -5.32 -19.52
C HIS A 508 18.87 -4.43 -18.27
N ASN A 509 19.74 -4.75 -17.31
CA ASN A 509 19.84 -4.03 -16.04
C ASN A 509 20.35 -2.58 -16.22
N TYR A 510 21.37 -2.38 -17.06
CA TYR A 510 21.88 -1.04 -17.38
C TYR A 510 20.86 -0.23 -18.20
N LEU A 511 20.18 -0.87 -19.16
CA LEU A 511 19.14 -0.21 -19.95
C LEU A 511 17.95 0.21 -19.06
N ALA A 512 17.49 -0.67 -18.17
CA ALA A 512 16.43 -0.37 -17.21
C ALA A 512 16.82 0.81 -16.30
N THR A 513 18.07 0.82 -15.82
CA THR A 513 18.59 1.93 -15.00
C THR A 513 18.62 3.25 -15.77
N ALA A 514 19.02 3.24 -17.04
CA ALA A 514 19.01 4.43 -17.89
C ALA A 514 17.57 4.95 -18.17
N ILE A 515 16.64 4.05 -18.45
CA ILE A 515 15.22 4.37 -18.65
C ILE A 515 14.62 4.98 -17.38
N ARG A 516 14.90 4.40 -16.22
CA ARG A 516 14.47 4.90 -14.91
C ARG A 516 14.94 6.33 -14.67
N LEU A 517 16.24 6.58 -14.87
CA LEU A 517 16.84 7.90 -14.67
C LEU A 517 16.27 8.94 -15.63
N THR A 518 16.10 8.56 -16.91
CA THR A 518 15.50 9.43 -17.93
C THR A 518 14.04 9.78 -17.59
N THR A 519 13.27 8.81 -17.09
CA THR A 519 11.88 9.01 -16.68
C THR A 519 11.79 10.04 -15.56
N LEU A 520 12.65 9.92 -14.55
CA LEU A 520 12.69 10.83 -13.41
C LEU A 520 13.06 12.26 -13.84
N VAL A 521 14.15 12.42 -14.60
CA VAL A 521 14.57 13.72 -15.15
C VAL A 521 13.47 14.35 -16.02
N ALA A 522 12.85 13.57 -16.91
CA ALA A 522 11.79 14.09 -17.78
C ALA A 522 10.57 14.58 -16.98
N THR A 523 10.18 13.86 -15.93
CA THR A 523 9.03 14.25 -15.09
C THR A 523 9.29 15.52 -14.29
N ASP A 524 10.48 15.68 -13.71
CA ASP A 524 10.80 16.82 -12.84
C ASP A 524 11.06 18.10 -13.62
N THR A 525 11.66 17.95 -14.80
CA THR A 525 11.90 19.09 -15.70
C THR A 525 10.59 19.64 -16.25
N LEU A 526 9.57 18.79 -16.47
CA LEU A 526 8.21 19.26 -16.78
C LEU A 526 7.63 20.10 -15.62
N VAL A 527 7.74 19.63 -14.37
CA VAL A 527 7.30 20.42 -13.20
C VAL A 527 8.04 21.74 -13.14
N THR A 528 9.35 21.72 -13.32
CA THR A 528 10.21 22.91 -13.33
C THR A 528 9.68 23.95 -14.31
N ILE A 529 9.39 23.58 -15.56
CA ILE A 529 8.86 24.50 -16.58
C ILE A 529 7.52 25.10 -16.14
N LEU A 530 6.61 24.28 -15.61
CA LEU A 530 5.30 24.76 -15.16
C LEU A 530 5.42 25.73 -13.97
N VAL A 531 6.28 25.40 -13.00
CA VAL A 531 6.56 26.24 -11.82
C VAL A 531 7.20 27.57 -12.22
N GLN A 532 8.19 27.54 -13.12
CA GLN A 532 8.84 28.75 -13.61
C GLN A 532 7.86 29.67 -14.35
N HIS A 533 6.94 29.11 -15.15
CA HIS A 533 5.88 29.90 -15.77
C HIS A 533 4.94 30.52 -14.72
N CYS A 534 4.56 29.76 -13.69
CA CYS A 534 3.76 30.27 -12.57
C CYS A 534 4.45 31.46 -11.86
N CYS A 535 5.75 31.33 -11.56
CA CYS A 535 6.55 32.39 -10.93
C CYS A 535 6.68 33.62 -11.83
N ALA A 536 6.80 33.41 -13.15
CA ALA A 536 6.84 34.47 -14.13
C ALA A 536 5.52 35.25 -14.16
N LEU A 537 4.38 34.54 -14.11
CA LEU A 537 3.06 35.16 -14.05
C LEU A 537 2.87 36.00 -12.77
N PHE A 538 3.27 35.49 -11.60
CA PHE A 538 3.27 36.30 -10.37
C PHE A 538 4.16 37.54 -10.48
N SER A 539 5.32 37.41 -11.12
CA SER A 539 6.24 38.54 -11.34
C SER A 539 5.68 39.58 -12.30
N VAL A 540 4.91 39.17 -13.32
CA VAL A 540 4.17 40.09 -14.20
C VAL A 540 3.10 40.86 -13.42
N VAL A 541 2.34 40.20 -12.55
CA VAL A 541 1.34 40.86 -11.69
C VAL A 541 2.01 41.90 -10.78
N ARG A 542 3.11 41.51 -10.13
CA ARG A 542 3.91 42.43 -9.31
C ARG A 542 4.38 43.65 -10.10
N TYR A 543 4.98 43.44 -11.26
CA TYR A 543 5.45 44.53 -12.12
C TYR A 543 4.33 45.52 -12.47
N ARG A 544 3.11 45.01 -12.71
CA ARG A 544 1.94 45.84 -12.99
C ARG A 544 1.48 46.65 -11.78
N LEU A 545 1.45 46.07 -10.59
CA LEU A 545 1.13 46.79 -9.36
C LEU A 545 2.13 47.92 -9.10
N GLU A 546 3.42 47.64 -9.21
CA GLU A 546 4.47 48.65 -9.06
C GLU A 546 4.36 49.77 -10.12
N PHE A 547 4.01 49.42 -11.37
CA PHE A 547 3.78 50.40 -12.43
C PHE A 547 2.56 51.30 -12.15
N ILE A 548 1.45 50.72 -11.68
CA ILE A 548 0.25 51.48 -11.31
C ILE A 548 0.57 52.42 -10.15
N ARG A 549 1.26 51.95 -9.10
CA ARG A 549 1.68 52.77 -7.96
C ARG A 549 2.53 53.97 -8.40
N LYS A 550 3.57 53.73 -9.21
CA LYS A 550 4.43 54.81 -9.74
C LYS A 550 3.66 55.81 -10.59
N SER A 551 2.72 55.34 -11.40
CA SER A 551 1.87 56.20 -12.23
C SER A 551 0.98 57.11 -11.37
N ILE A 552 0.43 56.59 -10.26
CA ILE A 552 -0.37 57.37 -9.31
C ILE A 552 0.50 58.41 -8.56
N GLU A 553 1.73 58.04 -8.18
CA GLU A 553 2.66 58.95 -7.50
C GLU A 553 3.08 60.13 -8.39
N GLN A 554 3.24 59.91 -9.69
CA GLN A 554 3.68 60.93 -10.66
C GLN A 554 2.55 61.89 -11.09
N ASP A 555 1.31 61.42 -11.18
CA ASP A 555 0.15 62.20 -11.67
C ASP A 555 -0.87 62.54 -10.55
N LYS A 556 -0.40 62.92 -9.35
CA LYS A 556 -1.25 63.19 -8.17
C LYS A 556 -2.39 64.20 -8.41
N GLU A 557 -2.17 65.25 -9.21
CA GLU A 557 -3.21 66.24 -9.53
C GLU A 557 -4.20 65.76 -10.61
N LEU A 558 -3.76 64.94 -11.57
CA LEU A 558 -4.61 64.42 -12.66
C LEU A 558 -5.48 63.24 -12.20
N ALA A 559 -4.97 62.42 -11.28
CA ALA A 559 -5.68 61.27 -10.69
C ALA A 559 -6.93 61.66 -9.88
N LEU A 560 -7.00 62.91 -9.40
CA LEU A 560 -8.15 63.48 -8.68
C LEU A 560 -9.21 64.10 -9.61
N LEU A 561 -8.86 64.41 -10.87
CA LEU A 561 -9.68 65.24 -11.78
C LEU A 561 -10.33 64.48 -12.94
N LYS A 562 -9.90 63.26 -13.29
CA LYS A 562 -10.53 62.46 -14.34
C LYS A 562 -11.11 61.15 -13.79
N GLU A 563 -12.35 60.85 -14.16
CA GLU A 563 -12.88 59.48 -14.24
C GLU A 563 -12.09 58.67 -15.31
N ASP A 564 -10.80 58.47 -15.10
CA ASP A 564 -9.92 57.91 -16.12
C ASP A 564 -10.07 56.39 -16.17
N ASP A 565 -10.94 55.97 -17.09
CA ASP A 565 -11.13 54.61 -17.60
C ASP A 565 -9.80 53.83 -17.76
N LYS A 566 -8.68 54.53 -18.00
CA LYS A 566 -7.32 53.95 -18.10
C LYS A 566 -6.78 53.34 -16.80
N PHE A 567 -6.89 54.01 -15.65
CA PHE A 567 -6.41 53.46 -14.37
C PHE A 567 -7.29 52.28 -13.94
N TYR A 568 -8.60 52.44 -14.07
CA TYR A 568 -9.57 51.38 -13.83
C TYR A 568 -9.32 50.16 -14.74
N LYS A 569 -9.09 50.37 -16.05
CA LYS A 569 -8.72 49.31 -17.00
C LYS A 569 -7.42 48.60 -16.63
N ASN A 570 -6.38 49.34 -16.23
CA ASN A 570 -5.11 48.75 -15.80
C ASN A 570 -5.25 47.93 -14.52
N PHE A 571 -6.02 48.41 -13.54
CA PHE A 571 -6.27 47.68 -12.30
C PHE A 571 -7.14 46.44 -12.55
N THR A 572 -8.18 46.57 -13.39
CA THR A 572 -9.03 45.45 -13.81
C THR A 572 -8.21 44.38 -14.54
N TYR A 573 -7.29 44.79 -15.44
CA TYR A 573 -6.37 43.89 -16.11
C TYR A 573 -5.43 43.18 -15.12
N CYS A 574 -4.88 43.90 -14.14
CA CYS A 574 -4.02 43.33 -13.10
C CYS A 574 -4.76 42.30 -12.24
N ILE A 575 -5.99 42.60 -11.79
CA ILE A 575 -6.85 41.65 -11.07
C ILE A 575 -7.12 40.41 -11.91
N GLN A 576 -7.44 40.60 -13.20
CA GLN A 576 -7.71 39.48 -14.10
C GLN A 576 -6.48 38.58 -14.25
N LYS A 577 -5.29 39.17 -14.43
CA LYS A 577 -4.03 38.42 -14.47
C LYS A 577 -3.75 37.70 -13.16
N HIS A 578 -3.93 38.35 -12.01
CA HIS A 578 -3.76 37.72 -10.70
C HIS A 578 -4.69 36.52 -10.52
N LYS A 579 -5.97 36.64 -10.89
CA LYS A 579 -6.92 35.51 -10.90
C LYS A 579 -6.47 34.37 -11.81
N ASP A 580 -5.91 34.69 -12.98
CA ASP A 580 -5.39 33.69 -13.91
C ASP A 580 -4.15 32.98 -13.35
N VAL A 581 -3.24 33.68 -12.66
CA VAL A 581 -2.09 33.07 -11.97
C VAL A 581 -2.55 32.14 -10.85
N LEU A 582 -3.51 32.57 -10.02
CA LEU A 582 -4.07 31.73 -8.96
C LEU A 582 -4.74 30.47 -9.53
N ARG A 583 -5.41 30.58 -10.67
CA ARG A 583 -5.98 29.41 -11.37
C ARG A 583 -4.89 28.47 -11.86
N PHE A 584 -3.78 29.00 -12.38
CA PHE A 584 -2.62 28.22 -12.80
C PHE A 584 -1.98 27.48 -11.61
N ALA A 585 -1.74 28.19 -10.51
CA ALA A 585 -1.16 27.63 -9.27
C ALA A 585 -2.06 26.54 -8.66
N ARG A 586 -3.38 26.76 -8.56
CA ARG A 586 -4.33 25.71 -8.13
C ARG A 586 -4.35 24.52 -9.07
N GLY A 587 -4.13 24.74 -10.37
CA GLY A 587 -3.97 23.68 -11.35
C GLY A 587 -2.74 22.82 -11.05
N LEU A 588 -1.60 23.43 -10.72
CA LEU A 588 -0.39 22.72 -10.31
C LEU A 588 -0.61 21.91 -9.04
N ASP A 589 -1.20 22.53 -8.02
CA ASP A 589 -1.52 21.88 -6.75
C ASP A 589 -2.43 20.65 -7.01
N ALA A 590 -3.56 20.83 -7.68
CA ALA A 590 -4.49 19.74 -8.00
C ALA A 590 -3.91 18.61 -8.89
N ILE A 591 -2.75 18.79 -9.51
CA ILE A 591 -2.03 17.76 -10.26
C ILE A 591 -0.99 17.08 -9.37
N TYR A 592 -0.23 17.81 -8.56
CA TYR A 592 0.98 17.30 -7.93
C TYR A 592 0.90 17.07 -6.41
N THR A 593 -0.06 17.62 -5.65
CA THR A 593 -0.10 17.47 -4.17
C THR A 593 -0.03 16.00 -3.74
N LYS A 594 -0.88 15.15 -4.32
CA LYS A 594 -0.97 13.74 -3.94
C LYS A 594 0.29 12.98 -4.33
N ALA A 595 0.85 13.26 -5.51
CA ALA A 595 2.04 12.60 -6.00
C ALA A 595 3.26 12.96 -5.16
N PHE A 596 3.45 14.25 -4.86
CA PHE A 596 4.55 14.73 -4.01
C PHE A 596 4.45 14.23 -2.57
N PHE A 597 3.26 14.06 -2.02
CA PHE A 597 3.09 13.46 -0.70
C PHE A 597 3.69 12.05 -0.61
N PHE A 598 3.37 11.17 -1.57
CA PHE A 598 3.94 9.83 -1.63
C PHE A 598 5.43 9.87 -1.98
N GLU A 599 5.81 10.71 -2.93
CA GLU A 599 7.17 10.82 -3.45
C GLU A 599 8.17 11.24 -2.36
N VAL A 600 7.87 12.27 -1.57
CA VAL A 600 8.76 12.74 -0.50
C VAL A 600 8.98 11.64 0.53
N GLY A 601 7.91 10.94 0.95
CA GLY A 601 8.03 9.82 1.89
C GLY A 601 8.89 8.67 1.35
N LEU A 602 8.70 8.30 0.07
CA LEU A 602 9.47 7.25 -0.58
C LEU A 602 10.95 7.64 -0.75
N ILE A 603 11.26 8.88 -1.13
CA ILE A 603 12.66 9.34 -1.27
C ILE A 603 13.37 9.36 0.08
N ILE A 604 12.70 9.85 1.13
CA ILE A 604 13.27 9.84 2.49
C ILE A 604 13.58 8.40 2.91
N LEU A 605 12.64 7.47 2.71
CA LEU A 605 12.85 6.06 3.00
C LEU A 605 14.03 5.48 2.19
N ALA A 606 14.11 5.78 0.88
CA ALA A 606 15.20 5.30 0.02
C ALA A 606 16.56 5.85 0.44
N MET A 607 16.63 7.13 0.86
CA MET A 607 17.84 7.76 1.38
C MET A 607 18.26 7.14 2.70
N SER A 608 17.33 6.92 3.64
CA SER A 608 17.61 6.28 4.92
C SER A 608 18.17 4.86 4.75
N MET A 609 17.59 4.07 3.85
CA MET A 609 18.09 2.73 3.52
C MET A 609 19.45 2.76 2.83
N SER A 610 19.69 3.74 1.95
CA SER A 610 20.98 3.92 1.26
C SER A 610 22.08 4.39 2.22
N ALA A 611 21.73 5.24 3.19
CA ALA A 611 22.63 5.68 4.26
C ALA A 611 22.99 4.52 5.18
N LEU A 612 22.01 3.68 5.56
CA LEU A 612 22.24 2.47 6.35
C LEU A 612 23.26 1.55 5.67
N GLN A 613 23.14 1.32 4.36
CA GLN A 613 24.11 0.53 3.57
C GLN A 613 25.51 1.13 3.56
N ALA A 614 25.61 2.45 3.49
CA ALA A 614 26.91 3.14 3.51
C ALA A 614 27.62 2.98 4.86
N THR A 615 26.86 2.78 5.96
CA THR A 615 27.39 2.69 7.33
C THR A 615 27.56 1.27 7.86
N SER A 616 26.83 0.28 7.34
CA SER A 616 26.78 -1.07 7.91
C SER A 616 27.97 -1.97 7.58
N ARG A 617 28.84 -1.57 6.64
CA ARG A 617 29.96 -2.41 6.15
C ARG A 617 31.32 -1.92 6.64
N THR A 618 32.22 -2.86 6.89
CA THR A 618 33.67 -2.60 7.04
C THR A 618 34.13 -1.74 5.85
N ILE A 619 34.68 -0.57 6.13
CA ILE A 619 34.92 0.54 5.19
C ILE A 619 35.68 0.07 3.93
N ASN A 620 34.95 -0.30 2.87
CA ASN A 620 35.51 -0.48 1.53
C ASN A 620 35.29 0.84 0.75
N PRO A 621 36.35 1.60 0.42
CA PRO A 621 36.21 2.94 -0.16
C PRO A 621 35.45 2.93 -1.49
N HIS A 622 35.58 1.86 -2.29
CA HIS A 622 34.87 1.74 -3.56
C HIS A 622 33.35 1.65 -3.38
N LEU A 623 32.90 0.90 -2.37
CA LEU A 623 31.48 0.73 -2.07
C LEU A 623 30.89 2.00 -1.44
N ALA A 624 31.64 2.64 -0.55
CA ALA A 624 31.25 3.91 0.06
C ALA A 624 31.04 5.01 -0.99
N ILE A 625 31.97 5.15 -1.97
CA ILE A 625 31.84 6.12 -3.07
C ILE A 625 30.61 5.81 -3.93
N ARG A 626 30.34 4.53 -4.20
CA ARG A 626 29.16 4.09 -4.95
C ARG A 626 27.87 4.54 -4.24
N HIS A 627 27.66 4.21 -2.97
CA HIS A 627 26.46 4.65 -2.25
C HIS A 627 26.38 6.16 -2.05
N ALA A 628 27.51 6.84 -1.81
CA ALA A 628 27.56 8.30 -1.70
C ALA A 628 27.06 8.99 -2.98
N SER A 629 27.42 8.48 -4.16
CA SER A 629 26.95 9.01 -5.44
C SER A 629 25.43 8.87 -5.60
N TYR A 630 24.87 7.75 -5.14
CA TYR A 630 23.44 7.48 -5.20
C TYR A 630 22.64 8.36 -4.24
N ILE A 631 23.12 8.52 -3.00
CA ILE A 631 22.55 9.44 -2.01
C ILE A 631 22.60 10.89 -2.52
N THR A 632 23.69 11.29 -3.17
CA THR A 632 23.83 12.63 -3.76
C THR A 632 22.77 12.88 -4.84
N ALA A 633 22.49 11.89 -5.70
CA ALA A 633 21.42 11.99 -6.69
C ALA A 633 20.03 12.11 -6.03
N GLN A 634 19.76 11.33 -4.97
CA GLN A 634 18.50 11.41 -4.22
C GLN A 634 18.31 12.77 -3.54
N LEU A 635 19.37 13.31 -2.93
CA LEU A 635 19.38 14.63 -2.31
C LEU A 635 19.14 15.74 -3.34
N LEU A 636 19.78 15.65 -4.51
CA LEU A 636 19.57 16.61 -5.60
C LEU A 636 18.11 16.63 -6.06
N HIS A 637 17.50 15.45 -6.19
CA HIS A 637 16.07 15.32 -6.52
C HIS A 637 15.17 15.92 -5.44
N LEU A 638 15.41 15.63 -4.15
CA LEU A 638 14.61 16.22 -3.07
C LEU A 638 14.78 17.75 -3.02
N TYR A 639 16.02 18.24 -3.17
CA TYR A 639 16.33 19.65 -3.18
C TYR A 639 15.56 20.40 -4.29
N ILE A 640 15.56 19.86 -5.53
CA ILE A 640 14.87 20.56 -6.63
C ILE A 640 13.37 20.68 -6.37
N VAL A 641 12.72 19.63 -5.85
CA VAL A 641 11.28 19.64 -5.56
C VAL A 641 10.95 20.67 -4.48
N CYS A 642 11.71 20.69 -3.38
CA CYS A 642 11.52 21.66 -2.30
C CYS A 642 11.78 23.10 -2.77
N TRP A 643 12.86 23.31 -3.53
CA TRP A 643 13.24 24.63 -4.03
C TRP A 643 12.20 25.21 -5.00
N LEU A 644 11.63 24.38 -5.87
CA LEU A 644 10.53 24.80 -6.75
C LEU A 644 9.29 25.23 -5.97
N GLY A 645 8.95 24.53 -4.90
CA GLY A 645 7.87 24.93 -3.98
C GLY A 645 8.13 26.29 -3.34
N GLN A 646 9.36 26.49 -2.83
CA GLN A 646 9.77 27.76 -2.21
C GLN A 646 9.67 28.93 -3.18
N GLN A 647 10.06 28.75 -4.45
CA GLN A 647 9.96 29.82 -5.46
C GLN A 647 8.52 30.30 -5.66
N ILE A 648 7.53 29.41 -5.68
CA ILE A 648 6.12 29.81 -5.80
C ILE A 648 5.72 30.66 -4.60
N ILE A 649 6.10 30.25 -3.38
CA ILE A 649 5.81 30.97 -2.14
C ILE A 649 6.40 32.38 -2.23
N ASP A 650 7.71 32.49 -2.49
CA ASP A 650 8.42 33.77 -2.56
C ASP A 650 7.82 34.71 -3.62
N HIS A 651 7.52 34.19 -4.81
CA HIS A 651 6.95 35.00 -5.89
C HIS A 651 5.50 35.40 -5.62
N SER A 652 4.72 34.57 -4.93
CA SER A 652 3.36 34.91 -4.52
C SER A 652 3.33 35.99 -3.41
N ASP A 653 4.22 35.90 -2.42
CA ASP A 653 4.32 36.85 -1.30
C ASP A 653 4.84 38.22 -1.75
N ARG A 654 5.74 38.22 -2.74
CA ARG A 654 6.22 39.45 -3.40
C ARG A 654 5.12 40.26 -4.10
N VAL A 655 3.96 39.67 -4.39
CA VAL A 655 2.81 40.43 -4.90
C VAL A 655 2.18 41.25 -3.78
N TYR A 656 2.08 40.69 -2.57
CA TYR A 656 1.53 41.41 -1.40
C TYR A 656 2.39 42.61 -1.00
N THR A 657 3.71 42.46 -1.01
CA THR A 657 4.64 43.57 -0.68
C THR A 657 4.75 44.65 -1.76
N SER A 658 4.07 44.48 -2.90
CA SER A 658 4.10 45.43 -4.02
C SER A 658 2.94 46.43 -4.07
N THR A 659 1.90 46.21 -3.26
CA THR A 659 0.87 47.21 -2.93
C THR A 659 1.41 48.17 -1.90
#